data_AF-A0A7Y3U3J3-F1
#
_entry.id   AF-A0A7Y3U3J3-F1
#
_cell.length_a   1.000
_cell.length_b   1.000
_cell.length_c   1.000
_cell.angle_alpha   90.00
_cell.angle_beta   90.00
_cell.angle_gamma   90.00
#
_symmetry.space_group_name_H-M   'P 1'
#
loop_
_entity.id
_entity.type
_entity.pdbx_description
1 polymer ?
#
loop_
_entity_poly.entity_id
_entity_poly.type
_entity_poly.pdbx_seq_one_letter_code
_entity_poly.pdbx_strand_id
1 'polypeptide(L)'
;MEPWYKVVTPRKEVREGRSFNPDEFAIALEQVVAGTAPEDYCNPEQFFKRTCFTRALRENAGMALRRLAGKTENTAPALTLITQFGGGKTHTLTALYHLARNGEKAARYTGASELQKEAGLSIIPEAKVAIFVGNAWDPQEGRETPWIDIARQLAGDKGVIELGPAARTTPPGTEALLRLFKVSNGPVLILMDEVLNFFNRHRNLADHCYAFFDNLCRAMIGTTHGAVLISLPRSRVEMTDWDLQWQDRITKVVRRVAKDLIVNDEAEISEVVRRRLFEDLGGERTFKNTARVYADWCYERRAQLPSEWTAVDTASTESKAREFLRSRFEVCYPFHPATLSVFQRKWQALTQYQQTRGTLAMLAQWISWAYREGYQRARREPLITLGSAPLEVPEFRSIILGQLGETKLIAAIDSDISGEQSHARALDADTKGPLRNIHRRTATAILFESSGGQKDKMAHLPELRFALGEPEIDTTSIDNAALALESRAFFIRKVGTDGFQIRHQPTLRKAVNDRRASLDYETEIKPTMRSIVQKEFERGASIPLVFFPEDSVAIQDSPRLTFVIMEPECEWRGNGTLRQQIAEWTRQRGKTPRLYPGSLIWCIKKPGRELREKVELWLAWKRVSREIAEGTLGGDFDRTDRAEIQSRVADADESVKDEVWGGYRFVVLADNKEPDGLSKPIDLGAGHSSGSETLCGRVISALKAGALLNESIGAGYIDRNWPPALKDCGAWSLTSLRQSFLNGSLTRLLDPDAILRGKLVEFVGKGDFGLASGQKPDGTYERAWYMELISPEEVAFESGVFLLKKDRVKALKAGIEVQPSPELPLKSFSQPEPKPIPDYEPGVETIIKKQTCTIRLAGTIPPEVWNRLGTKILPKLRSGIELQIGVDFRVTLKSDMAQSIKSELRQILDDLSLTGKVVIEERTS
;
A
#
# COMPACT_ATOMS: atom_id res chain seq x y z
N MET A 1 -20.91 0.36 -34.24
CA MET A 1 -20.98 1.73 -34.82
C MET A 1 -19.66 2.03 -35.53
N GLU A 2 -19.56 3.11 -36.30
CA GLU A 2 -18.26 3.49 -36.90
C GLU A 2 -17.38 4.22 -35.85
N PRO A 3 -16.06 3.97 -35.80
CA PRO A 3 -15.15 4.67 -34.90
C PRO A 3 -15.02 6.15 -35.28
N TRP A 4 -14.96 7.05 -34.30
CA TRP A 4 -15.05 8.50 -34.54
C TRP A 4 -13.98 9.02 -35.53
N TYR A 5 -12.75 8.50 -35.46
CA TYR A 5 -11.62 8.95 -36.29
C TYR A 5 -11.77 8.61 -37.79
N LYS A 6 -12.72 7.75 -38.16
CA LYS A 6 -13.06 7.44 -39.57
C LYS A 6 -14.15 8.35 -40.13
N VAL A 7 -14.97 8.94 -39.26
CA VAL A 7 -16.14 9.77 -39.62
C VAL A 7 -15.79 11.25 -39.53
N VAL A 8 -14.99 11.61 -38.52
CA VAL A 8 -14.68 13.00 -38.17
C VAL A 8 -13.27 13.36 -38.63
N THR A 9 -13.14 14.56 -39.18
CA THR A 9 -11.86 15.15 -39.59
C THR A 9 -11.46 16.27 -38.63
N PRO A 10 -10.47 16.06 -37.74
CA PRO A 10 -9.86 17.14 -36.97
C PRO A 10 -9.20 18.14 -37.92
N ARG A 11 -9.04 19.40 -37.48
CA ARG A 11 -8.38 20.42 -38.31
C ARG A 11 -6.94 20.05 -38.65
N LYS A 12 -6.42 20.62 -39.74
CA LYS A 12 -5.08 20.34 -40.26
C LYS A 12 -4.00 20.54 -39.20
N GLU A 13 -4.04 21.66 -38.49
CA GLU A 13 -3.16 22.01 -37.38
C GLU A 13 -3.18 20.96 -36.25
N VAL A 14 -4.37 20.46 -35.87
CA VAL A 14 -4.55 19.41 -34.86
C VAL A 14 -4.02 18.06 -35.36
N ARG A 15 -4.29 17.69 -36.63
CA ARG A 15 -3.80 16.44 -37.25
C ARG A 15 -2.27 16.41 -37.36
N GLU A 16 -1.68 17.51 -37.85
CA GLU A 16 -0.23 17.69 -37.97
C GLU A 16 0.44 17.84 -36.60
N GLY A 17 -0.30 18.23 -35.58
CA GLY A 17 0.22 18.43 -34.22
C GLY A 17 1.18 19.61 -34.13
N ARG A 18 0.93 20.65 -34.95
CA ARG A 18 1.65 21.92 -34.84
C ARG A 18 1.24 22.59 -33.54
N SER A 19 2.24 22.99 -32.75
CA SER A 19 2.17 23.83 -31.56
C SER A 19 0.83 23.83 -30.80
N PHE A 20 0.73 23.02 -29.75
CA PHE A 20 -0.41 23.06 -28.83
C PHE A 20 -0.29 24.20 -27.80
N ASN A 21 0.37 25.32 -28.13
CA ASN A 21 0.56 26.42 -27.19
C ASN A 21 -0.80 27.07 -26.85
N PRO A 22 -1.21 27.17 -25.56
CA PRO A 22 -2.39 27.92 -25.13
C PRO A 22 -2.46 29.35 -25.67
N ASP A 23 -1.31 29.99 -25.93
CA ASP A 23 -1.22 31.36 -26.46
C ASP A 23 -1.65 31.48 -27.93
N GLU A 24 -1.53 30.43 -28.75
CA GLU A 24 -2.02 30.46 -30.14
C GLU A 24 -3.56 30.45 -30.21
N PHE A 25 -4.23 30.09 -29.10
CA PHE A 25 -5.68 30.23 -28.95
C PHE A 25 -6.10 31.57 -28.33
N ALA A 26 -5.14 32.45 -28.00
CA ALA A 26 -5.38 33.79 -27.52
C ALA A 26 -5.71 34.75 -28.67
N ILE A 27 -6.65 35.65 -28.42
CA ILE A 27 -6.93 36.79 -29.30
C ILE A 27 -6.36 38.01 -28.60
N ALA A 28 -5.64 38.85 -29.33
CA ALA A 28 -5.18 40.17 -28.92
C ALA A 28 -5.94 41.22 -29.75
N LEU A 29 -6.84 41.98 -29.11
CA LEU A 29 -7.73 42.91 -29.81
C LEU A 29 -6.94 43.98 -30.57
N GLU A 30 -5.86 44.47 -29.98
CA GLU A 30 -4.92 45.42 -30.59
C GLU A 30 -4.29 44.88 -31.87
N GLN A 31 -3.96 43.58 -31.93
CA GLN A 31 -3.37 42.96 -33.12
C GLN A 31 -4.42 42.77 -34.23
N VAL A 32 -5.66 42.41 -33.86
CA VAL A 32 -6.77 42.32 -34.83
C VAL A 32 -7.04 43.68 -35.48
N VAL A 33 -7.01 44.74 -34.67
CA VAL A 33 -7.29 46.12 -35.10
C VAL A 33 -6.14 46.69 -35.93
N ALA A 34 -4.90 46.33 -35.61
CA ALA A 34 -3.71 46.69 -36.37
C ALA A 34 -3.53 45.84 -37.66
N GLY A 35 -4.34 44.80 -37.87
CA GLY A 35 -4.20 43.88 -39.01
C GLY A 35 -2.99 42.96 -38.93
N THR A 36 -2.43 42.76 -37.72
CA THR A 36 -1.22 41.94 -37.46
C THR A 36 -1.53 40.60 -36.79
N ALA A 37 -2.76 40.37 -36.33
CA ALA A 37 -3.21 39.05 -35.87
C ALA A 37 -3.36 38.07 -37.05
N PRO A 38 -3.37 36.74 -36.80
CA PRO A 38 -3.69 35.75 -37.82
C PRO A 38 -4.97 36.07 -38.61
N GLU A 39 -4.98 35.70 -39.90
CA GLU A 39 -6.08 36.02 -40.83
C GLU A 39 -7.45 35.55 -40.30
N ASP A 40 -7.47 34.42 -39.60
CA ASP A 40 -8.62 33.82 -38.93
C ASP A 40 -9.32 34.73 -37.90
N TYR A 41 -8.62 35.75 -37.38
CA TYR A 41 -9.13 36.75 -36.46
C TYR A 41 -9.32 38.13 -37.11
N CYS A 42 -8.48 38.49 -38.07
CA CYS A 42 -8.58 39.76 -38.82
C CYS A 42 -9.72 39.76 -39.85
N ASN A 43 -9.96 38.64 -40.53
CA ASN A 43 -11.03 38.49 -41.52
C ASN A 43 -12.37 38.20 -40.81
N PRO A 44 -13.38 39.08 -40.90
CA PRO A 44 -14.65 38.89 -40.18
C PRO A 44 -15.38 37.59 -40.58
N GLU A 45 -15.32 37.19 -41.84
CA GLU A 45 -16.03 36.00 -42.32
C GLU A 45 -15.41 34.72 -41.77
N GLN A 46 -14.08 34.64 -41.76
CA GLN A 46 -13.34 33.52 -41.14
C GLN A 46 -13.55 33.50 -39.61
N PHE A 47 -13.51 34.67 -38.97
CA PHE A 47 -13.76 34.82 -37.54
C PHE A 47 -15.16 34.34 -37.13
N PHE A 48 -16.21 34.74 -37.85
CA PHE A 48 -17.58 34.32 -37.53
C PHE A 48 -17.86 32.86 -37.89
N LYS A 49 -17.26 32.32 -38.95
CA LYS A 49 -17.30 30.87 -39.25
C LYS A 49 -16.73 30.02 -38.10
N ARG A 50 -15.75 30.55 -37.36
CA ARG A 50 -15.13 29.92 -36.17
C ARG A 50 -15.78 30.29 -34.84
N THR A 51 -16.62 31.33 -34.81
CA THR A 51 -17.26 31.83 -33.60
C THR A 51 -18.45 30.96 -33.22
N CYS A 52 -18.45 30.48 -31.97
CA CYS A 52 -19.65 29.97 -31.32
C CYS A 52 -20.43 31.18 -30.79
N PHE A 53 -21.69 31.34 -31.22
CA PHE A 53 -22.59 32.32 -30.60
C PHE A 53 -23.10 31.72 -29.30
N THR A 54 -22.32 31.88 -28.22
CA THR A 54 -22.75 31.54 -26.87
C THR A 54 -23.90 32.45 -26.45
N ARG A 55 -24.75 32.02 -25.52
CA ARG A 55 -25.78 32.86 -24.90
C ARG A 55 -25.15 34.11 -24.29
N ALA A 56 -24.01 33.99 -23.62
CA ALA A 56 -23.26 35.13 -23.11
C ALA A 56 -22.83 36.11 -24.22
N LEU A 57 -22.36 35.62 -25.37
CA LEU A 57 -22.03 36.48 -26.51
C LEU A 57 -23.29 37.13 -27.10
N ARG A 58 -24.38 36.37 -27.30
CA ARG A 58 -25.65 36.89 -27.84
C ARG A 58 -26.26 37.97 -26.94
N GLU A 59 -26.31 37.74 -25.63
CA GLU A 59 -26.85 38.71 -24.66
C GLU A 59 -25.99 39.99 -24.60
N ASN A 60 -24.66 39.87 -24.44
CA ASN A 60 -23.77 41.04 -24.34
C ASN A 60 -23.69 41.82 -25.67
N ALA A 61 -23.51 41.15 -26.79
CA ALA A 61 -23.46 41.81 -28.10
C ALA A 61 -24.84 42.38 -28.46
N GLY A 62 -25.93 41.65 -28.22
CA GLY A 62 -27.29 42.12 -28.46
C GLY A 62 -27.68 43.32 -27.58
N MET A 63 -27.17 43.44 -26.35
CA MET A 63 -27.32 44.64 -25.53
C MET A 63 -26.56 45.84 -26.12
N ALA A 64 -25.29 45.64 -26.50
CA ALA A 64 -24.47 46.70 -27.09
C ALA A 64 -25.04 47.18 -28.43
N LEU A 65 -25.42 46.28 -29.34
CA LEU A 65 -26.02 46.63 -30.63
C LEU A 65 -27.39 47.32 -30.47
N ARG A 66 -28.24 46.88 -29.52
CA ARG A 66 -29.49 47.60 -29.21
C ARG A 66 -29.22 49.03 -28.77
N ARG A 67 -28.21 49.24 -27.92
CA ARG A 67 -27.82 50.58 -27.46
C ARG A 67 -27.26 51.43 -28.62
N LEU A 68 -26.41 50.89 -29.48
CA LEU A 68 -25.91 51.58 -30.67
C LEU A 68 -27.04 51.95 -31.66
N ALA A 69 -28.11 51.15 -31.72
CA ALA A 69 -29.32 51.42 -32.49
C ALA A 69 -30.34 52.34 -31.77
N GLY A 70 -29.94 53.03 -30.69
CA GLY A 70 -30.79 53.97 -29.96
C GLY A 70 -31.84 53.35 -29.02
N LYS A 71 -31.92 52.02 -28.93
CA LYS A 71 -32.89 51.32 -28.08
C LYS A 71 -32.36 51.26 -26.64
N THR A 72 -33.04 51.95 -25.73
CA THR A 72 -32.62 52.08 -24.32
C THR A 72 -33.27 51.05 -23.39
N GLU A 73 -34.42 50.49 -23.76
CA GLU A 73 -35.18 49.50 -22.98
C GLU A 73 -34.38 48.23 -22.69
N ASN A 74 -34.26 47.87 -21.40
CA ASN A 74 -33.52 46.68 -20.95
C ASN A 74 -32.09 46.60 -21.56
N THR A 75 -31.41 47.75 -21.69
CA THR A 75 -30.00 47.87 -22.08
C THR A 75 -29.21 48.63 -21.02
N ALA A 76 -27.92 48.34 -20.92
CA ALA A 76 -26.98 49.10 -20.10
C ALA A 76 -26.02 49.87 -21.03
N PRO A 77 -25.76 51.16 -20.78
CA PRO A 77 -24.83 51.96 -21.58
C PRO A 77 -23.36 51.65 -21.27
N ALA A 78 -23.08 51.03 -20.11
CA ALA A 78 -21.79 50.46 -19.77
C ALA A 78 -21.98 48.99 -19.35
N LEU A 79 -21.11 48.10 -19.82
CA LEU A 79 -21.13 46.67 -19.57
C LEU A 79 -19.76 46.20 -19.05
N THR A 80 -19.75 45.38 -18.01
CA THR A 80 -18.54 44.67 -17.57
C THR A 80 -18.54 43.24 -18.09
N LEU A 81 -17.50 42.85 -18.82
CA LEU A 81 -17.27 41.45 -19.18
C LEU A 81 -16.48 40.76 -18.06
N ILE A 82 -17.20 40.13 -17.12
CA ILE A 82 -16.63 39.31 -16.04
C ILE A 82 -16.86 37.82 -16.36
N THR A 83 -16.24 37.31 -17.42
CA THR A 83 -16.39 35.89 -17.80
C THR A 83 -15.65 34.98 -16.83
N GLN A 84 -16.21 33.81 -16.52
CA GLN A 84 -15.50 32.74 -15.82
C GLN A 84 -14.47 32.09 -16.77
N PHE A 85 -14.89 31.83 -18.00
CA PHE A 85 -14.08 31.23 -19.05
C PHE A 85 -13.02 32.20 -19.58
N GLY A 86 -11.75 31.81 -19.42
CA GLY A 86 -10.56 32.54 -19.87
C GLY A 86 -10.41 32.48 -21.39
N GLY A 87 -11.13 33.33 -22.10
CA GLY A 87 -11.10 33.45 -23.56
C GLY A 87 -12.30 34.19 -24.17
N GLY A 88 -13.41 34.31 -23.42
CA GLY A 88 -14.64 34.93 -23.93
C GLY A 88 -14.61 36.46 -24.04
N LYS A 89 -13.82 37.17 -23.22
CA LYS A 89 -13.84 38.65 -23.16
C LYS A 89 -13.34 39.29 -24.44
N THR A 90 -12.06 39.09 -24.75
CA THR A 90 -11.43 39.60 -25.98
C THR A 90 -12.12 39.09 -27.24
N HIS A 91 -12.63 37.84 -27.23
CA HIS A 91 -13.45 37.32 -28.33
C HIS A 91 -14.77 38.10 -28.49
N THR A 92 -15.46 38.44 -27.39
CA THR A 92 -16.68 39.26 -27.41
C THR A 92 -16.42 40.69 -27.88
N LEU A 93 -15.34 41.31 -27.41
CA LEU A 93 -14.90 42.63 -27.88
C LEU A 93 -14.55 42.60 -29.37
N THR A 94 -13.84 41.57 -29.83
CA THR A 94 -13.47 41.37 -31.25
C THR A 94 -14.71 41.13 -32.13
N ALA A 95 -15.67 40.35 -31.65
CA ALA A 95 -16.95 40.16 -32.34
C ALA A 95 -17.72 41.47 -32.47
N LEU A 96 -17.80 42.26 -31.40
CA LEU A 96 -18.44 43.58 -31.42
C LEU A 96 -17.71 44.59 -32.30
N TYR A 97 -16.37 44.58 -32.30
CA TYR A 97 -15.57 45.36 -33.24
C TYR A 97 -15.95 45.04 -34.69
N HIS A 98 -15.94 43.76 -35.07
CA HIS A 98 -16.27 43.33 -36.42
C HIS A 98 -17.73 43.64 -36.81
N LEU A 99 -18.69 43.44 -35.92
CA LEU A 99 -20.10 43.78 -36.15
C LEU A 99 -20.27 45.30 -36.37
N ALA A 100 -19.73 46.12 -35.47
CA ALA A 100 -19.88 47.58 -35.50
C ALA A 100 -19.09 48.28 -36.61
N ARG A 101 -17.96 47.69 -37.07
CA ARG A 101 -17.18 48.19 -38.23
C ARG A 101 -17.81 47.86 -39.58
N ASN A 102 -18.59 46.78 -39.67
CA ASN A 102 -19.17 46.30 -40.93
C ASN A 102 -20.66 46.65 -41.09
N GLY A 103 -21.35 47.02 -40.00
CA GLY A 103 -22.75 47.45 -40.01
C GLY A 103 -23.66 46.43 -40.69
N GLU A 104 -24.47 46.88 -41.64
CA GLU A 104 -25.38 46.05 -42.43
C GLU A 104 -24.70 44.83 -43.09
N LYS A 105 -23.47 44.98 -43.58
CA LYS A 105 -22.73 43.89 -44.25
C LYS A 105 -22.47 42.73 -43.29
N ALA A 106 -22.40 43.00 -41.98
CA ALA A 106 -22.15 41.99 -40.96
C ALA A 106 -23.26 40.94 -40.86
N ALA A 107 -24.49 41.25 -41.30
CA ALA A 107 -25.61 40.31 -41.29
C ALA A 107 -25.38 39.08 -42.20
N ARG A 108 -24.41 39.15 -43.12
CA ARG A 108 -24.01 38.04 -44.01
C ARG A 108 -23.11 37.02 -43.31
N TYR A 109 -22.48 37.39 -42.19
CA TYR A 109 -21.58 36.50 -41.48
C TYR A 109 -22.36 35.41 -40.72
N THR A 110 -21.79 34.21 -40.63
CA THR A 110 -22.39 33.04 -39.97
C THR A 110 -22.87 33.41 -38.56
N GLY A 111 -24.15 33.16 -38.23
CA GLY A 111 -24.76 33.45 -36.93
C GLY A 111 -25.11 34.93 -36.65
N ALA A 112 -24.57 35.89 -37.41
CA ALA A 112 -24.84 37.31 -37.18
C ALA A 112 -26.29 37.72 -37.51
N SER A 113 -26.91 37.11 -38.52
CA SER A 113 -28.33 37.32 -38.85
C SER A 113 -29.27 36.80 -37.75
N GLU A 114 -28.91 35.71 -37.07
CA GLU A 114 -29.67 35.19 -35.92
C GLU A 114 -29.54 36.14 -34.74
N LEU A 115 -28.33 36.58 -34.40
CA LEU A 115 -28.09 37.59 -33.38
C LEU A 115 -28.88 38.89 -33.64
N GLN A 116 -28.92 39.35 -34.89
CA GLN A 116 -29.68 40.54 -35.29
C GLN A 116 -31.19 40.37 -35.00
N LYS A 117 -31.76 39.20 -35.34
CA LYS A 117 -33.17 38.87 -35.09
C LYS A 117 -33.46 38.76 -33.59
N GLU A 118 -32.63 38.04 -32.84
CA GLU A 118 -32.74 37.89 -31.38
C GLU A 118 -32.62 39.23 -30.64
N ALA A 119 -31.74 40.13 -31.10
CA ALA A 119 -31.61 41.49 -30.59
C ALA A 119 -32.79 42.41 -30.99
N GLY A 120 -33.72 41.94 -31.82
CA GLY A 120 -34.87 42.70 -32.30
C GLY A 120 -34.46 43.90 -33.17
N LEU A 121 -33.42 43.76 -34.00
CA LEU A 121 -32.87 44.84 -34.82
C LEU A 121 -33.20 44.67 -36.30
N SER A 122 -33.64 45.76 -36.94
CA SER A 122 -33.85 45.82 -38.40
C SER A 122 -32.53 45.78 -39.18
N ILE A 123 -31.45 46.29 -38.59
CA ILE A 123 -30.12 46.39 -39.17
C ILE A 123 -29.07 46.34 -38.04
N ILE A 124 -27.88 45.82 -38.32
CA ILE A 124 -26.74 45.92 -37.40
C ILE A 124 -26.16 47.34 -37.53
N PRO A 125 -26.13 48.17 -36.47
CA PRO A 125 -25.67 49.55 -36.56
C PRO A 125 -24.15 49.62 -36.82
N GLU A 126 -23.76 50.48 -37.75
CA GLU A 126 -22.37 50.90 -37.91
C GLU A 126 -22.02 51.96 -36.85
N ALA A 127 -20.84 51.87 -36.23
CA ALA A 127 -20.44 52.77 -35.14
C ALA A 127 -18.97 53.22 -35.27
N LYS A 128 -18.66 54.38 -34.67
CA LYS A 128 -17.28 54.79 -34.39
C LYS A 128 -16.78 53.95 -33.22
N VAL A 129 -15.77 53.13 -33.47
CA VAL A 129 -15.20 52.22 -32.47
C VAL A 129 -13.85 52.74 -32.00
N ALA A 130 -13.71 52.99 -30.70
CA ALA A 130 -12.44 53.27 -30.03
C ALA A 130 -12.06 52.13 -29.07
N ILE A 131 -10.76 51.90 -28.93
CA ILE A 131 -10.21 50.70 -28.33
C ILE A 131 -9.06 51.07 -27.40
N PHE A 132 -9.08 50.47 -26.21
CA PHE A 132 -8.07 50.65 -25.18
C PHE A 132 -7.68 49.30 -24.60
N VAL A 133 -6.45 48.85 -24.81
CA VAL A 133 -5.96 47.56 -24.29
C VAL A 133 -4.89 47.82 -23.23
N GLY A 134 -5.20 47.55 -21.96
CA GLY A 134 -4.34 47.93 -20.83
C GLY A 134 -2.95 47.26 -20.82
N ASN A 135 -2.79 46.14 -21.53
CA ASN A 135 -1.50 45.46 -21.72
C ASN A 135 -0.64 46.03 -22.87
N ALA A 136 -1.25 46.68 -23.85
CA ALA A 136 -0.56 47.17 -25.05
C ALA A 136 -0.45 48.71 -25.10
N TRP A 137 -1.19 49.41 -24.23
CA TRP A 137 -1.24 50.86 -24.20
C TRP A 137 -0.11 51.46 -23.36
N ASP A 138 0.63 52.38 -23.98
CA ASP A 138 1.62 53.24 -23.33
C ASP A 138 1.49 54.69 -23.81
N PRO A 139 1.69 55.69 -22.92
CA PRO A 139 1.70 57.10 -23.29
C PRO A 139 2.72 57.39 -24.39
N GLN A 140 2.28 58.06 -25.45
CA GLN A 140 3.15 58.58 -26.52
C GLN A 140 2.63 59.95 -26.98
N GLU A 141 3.39 60.65 -27.81
CA GLU A 141 3.00 61.95 -28.33
C GLU A 141 1.66 61.88 -29.09
N GLY A 142 0.71 62.73 -28.72
CA GLY A 142 -0.66 62.72 -29.25
C GLY A 142 -1.53 61.54 -28.78
N ARG A 143 -1.05 60.71 -27.86
CA ARG A 143 -1.82 59.74 -27.06
C ARG A 143 -1.30 59.75 -25.62
N GLU A 144 -1.11 60.95 -25.06
CA GLU A 144 -0.47 61.15 -23.76
C GLU A 144 -1.30 60.54 -22.61
N THR A 145 -2.62 60.45 -22.80
CA THR A 145 -3.57 59.91 -21.82
C THR A 145 -4.61 59.02 -22.51
N PRO A 146 -5.21 58.03 -21.81
CA PRO A 146 -6.19 57.12 -22.40
C PRO A 146 -7.38 57.81 -23.07
N TRP A 147 -7.79 58.96 -22.53
CA TRP A 147 -8.93 59.71 -23.05
C TRP A 147 -8.58 60.56 -24.29
N ILE A 148 -7.34 61.06 -24.42
CA ILE A 148 -6.86 61.70 -25.67
C ILE A 148 -6.85 60.66 -26.81
N ASP A 149 -6.32 59.47 -26.54
CA ASP A 149 -6.28 58.38 -27.53
C ASP A 149 -7.68 57.97 -27.99
N ILE A 150 -8.59 57.68 -27.05
CA ILE A 150 -10.00 57.37 -27.34
C ILE A 150 -10.65 58.49 -28.16
N ALA A 151 -10.45 59.75 -27.80
CA ALA A 151 -11.03 60.88 -28.53
C ALA A 151 -10.51 60.98 -29.97
N ARG A 152 -9.22 60.72 -30.18
CA ARG A 152 -8.58 60.67 -31.51
C ARG A 152 -9.08 59.49 -32.33
N GLN A 153 -9.28 58.32 -31.73
CA GLN A 153 -9.85 57.15 -32.42
C GLN A 153 -11.31 57.37 -32.84
N LEU A 154 -12.11 58.09 -32.05
CA LEU A 154 -13.52 58.38 -32.38
C LEU A 154 -13.69 59.48 -33.42
N ALA A 155 -12.91 60.57 -33.36
CA ALA A 155 -13.16 61.79 -34.13
C ALA A 155 -11.90 62.54 -34.61
N GLY A 156 -10.71 61.92 -34.55
CA GLY A 156 -9.44 62.55 -34.89
C GLY A 156 -9.13 63.75 -33.98
N ASP A 157 -8.36 64.72 -34.49
CA ASP A 157 -7.96 65.90 -33.71
C ASP A 157 -9.15 66.77 -33.27
N LYS A 158 -10.28 66.75 -34.01
CA LYS A 158 -11.54 67.39 -33.58
C LYS A 158 -12.03 66.82 -32.26
N GLY A 159 -11.90 65.51 -32.05
CA GLY A 159 -12.23 64.87 -30.78
C GLY A 159 -11.32 65.31 -29.65
N VAL A 160 -10.01 65.46 -29.92
CA VAL A 160 -9.02 65.90 -28.92
C VAL A 160 -9.30 67.34 -28.47
N ILE A 161 -9.71 68.22 -29.39
CA ILE A 161 -10.07 69.63 -29.08
C ILE A 161 -11.25 69.69 -28.09
N GLU A 162 -12.28 68.85 -28.24
CA GLU A 162 -13.48 68.87 -27.37
C GLU A 162 -13.19 68.52 -25.90
N LEU A 163 -12.09 67.80 -25.63
CA LEU A 163 -11.63 67.48 -24.28
C LEU A 163 -11.09 68.72 -23.53
N GLY A 164 -10.70 69.77 -24.25
CA GLY A 164 -10.15 71.00 -23.72
C GLY A 164 -8.63 70.97 -23.46
N PRO A 165 -8.00 72.14 -23.24
CA PRO A 165 -6.54 72.27 -23.20
C PRO A 165 -5.87 71.55 -22.01
N ALA A 166 -6.61 71.31 -20.92
CA ALA A 166 -6.11 70.59 -19.75
C ALA A 166 -6.08 69.05 -19.93
N ALA A 167 -6.55 68.52 -21.05
CA ALA A 167 -6.67 67.07 -21.27
C ALA A 167 -5.34 66.29 -21.20
N ARG A 168 -4.18 66.95 -21.30
CA ARG A 168 -2.87 66.30 -21.12
C ARG A 168 -2.58 65.86 -19.69
N THR A 169 -3.23 66.47 -18.69
CA THR A 169 -2.97 66.22 -17.26
C THR A 169 -4.23 65.86 -16.48
N THR A 170 -5.37 66.45 -16.83
CA THR A 170 -6.64 66.33 -16.11
C THR A 170 -7.65 65.48 -16.91
N PRO A 171 -8.31 64.48 -16.30
CA PRO A 171 -9.34 63.69 -16.97
C PRO A 171 -10.57 64.56 -17.32
N PRO A 172 -11.18 64.35 -18.50
CA PRO A 172 -12.31 65.15 -18.97
C PRO A 172 -13.57 64.90 -18.13
N GLY A 173 -14.33 65.97 -17.90
CA GLY A 173 -15.66 65.88 -17.29
C GLY A 173 -16.72 65.34 -18.25
N THR A 174 -17.86 64.92 -17.70
CA THR A 174 -19.01 64.35 -18.44
C THR A 174 -19.43 65.20 -19.65
N GLU A 175 -19.44 66.53 -19.52
CA GLU A 175 -19.86 67.44 -20.59
C GLU A 175 -18.91 67.40 -21.81
N ALA A 176 -17.60 67.39 -21.57
CA ALA A 176 -16.59 67.29 -22.64
C ALA A 176 -16.70 65.95 -23.39
N LEU A 177 -16.98 64.86 -22.67
CA LEU A 177 -17.23 63.55 -23.27
C LEU A 177 -18.54 63.53 -24.09
N LEU A 178 -19.59 64.19 -23.62
CA LEU A 178 -20.83 64.35 -24.41
C LEU A 178 -20.62 65.19 -25.68
N ARG A 179 -19.75 66.21 -25.66
CA ARG A 179 -19.39 66.95 -26.89
C ARG A 179 -18.55 66.10 -27.84
N LEU A 180 -17.54 65.38 -27.35
CA LEU A 180 -16.78 64.39 -28.11
C LEU A 180 -17.70 63.39 -28.83
N PHE A 181 -18.68 62.81 -28.13
CA PHE A 181 -19.61 61.86 -28.72
C PHE A 181 -20.45 62.49 -29.84
N LYS A 182 -20.91 63.74 -29.67
CA LYS A 182 -21.60 64.49 -30.75
C LYS A 182 -20.70 64.72 -31.96
N VAL A 183 -19.45 65.13 -31.75
CA VAL A 183 -18.47 65.42 -32.82
C VAL A 183 -18.03 64.17 -33.59
N SER A 184 -18.15 62.98 -33.00
CA SER A 184 -17.90 61.70 -33.70
C SER A 184 -18.87 61.39 -34.85
N ASN A 185 -20.03 62.08 -34.88
CA ASN A 185 -21.04 62.01 -35.94
C ASN A 185 -21.53 60.59 -36.27
N GLY A 186 -21.87 59.81 -35.24
CA GLY A 186 -22.49 58.49 -35.36
C GLY A 186 -22.66 57.81 -34.00
N PRO A 187 -23.16 56.56 -33.96
CA PRO A 187 -23.14 55.74 -32.75
C PRO A 187 -21.69 55.53 -32.27
N VAL A 188 -21.48 55.46 -30.95
CA VAL A 188 -20.16 55.35 -30.33
C VAL A 188 -20.03 54.03 -29.57
N LEU A 189 -19.01 53.25 -29.93
CA LEU A 189 -18.63 52.03 -29.23
C LEU A 189 -17.23 52.17 -28.65
N ILE A 190 -17.07 51.95 -27.35
CA ILE A 190 -15.76 51.92 -26.70
C ILE A 190 -15.50 50.52 -26.15
N LEU A 191 -14.40 49.91 -26.58
CA LEU A 191 -13.99 48.56 -26.19
C LEU A 191 -12.70 48.64 -25.36
N MET A 192 -12.80 48.27 -24.09
CA MET A 192 -11.68 48.38 -23.15
C MET A 192 -11.30 46.97 -22.68
N ASP A 193 -10.11 46.50 -23.08
CA ASP A 193 -9.61 45.16 -22.76
C ASP A 193 -8.45 45.18 -21.76
N GLU A 194 -8.37 44.12 -20.94
CA GLU A 194 -7.31 43.90 -19.94
C GLU A 194 -7.01 45.15 -19.10
N VAL A 195 -8.08 45.86 -18.73
CA VAL A 195 -8.04 47.21 -18.18
C VAL A 195 -7.29 47.29 -16.87
N LEU A 196 -7.36 46.26 -16.04
CA LEU A 196 -6.67 46.24 -14.74
C LEU A 196 -5.14 46.30 -14.88
N ASN A 197 -4.58 45.73 -15.94
CA ASN A 197 -3.14 45.69 -16.15
C ASN A 197 -2.56 47.10 -16.41
N PHE A 198 -3.36 48.02 -16.96
CA PHE A 198 -3.02 49.44 -17.03
C PHE A 198 -2.79 50.04 -15.63
N PHE A 199 -3.68 49.75 -14.66
CA PHE A 199 -3.57 50.29 -13.29
C PHE A 199 -2.37 49.73 -12.52
N ASN A 200 -1.86 48.56 -12.90
CA ASN A 200 -0.64 48.01 -12.33
C ASN A 200 0.63 48.60 -13.00
N ARG A 201 0.64 48.73 -14.33
CA ARG A 201 1.75 49.31 -15.11
C ARG A 201 1.93 50.82 -14.90
N HIS A 202 0.84 51.58 -14.96
CA HIS A 202 0.82 53.05 -14.99
C HIS A 202 0.22 53.63 -13.71
N ARG A 203 0.78 53.25 -12.54
CA ARG A 203 0.23 53.58 -11.21
C ARG A 203 0.06 55.08 -10.96
N ASN A 204 0.93 55.91 -11.55
CA ASN A 204 0.85 57.38 -11.50
C ASN A 204 -0.37 57.97 -12.24
N LEU A 205 -0.92 57.24 -13.22
CA LEU A 205 -2.12 57.63 -13.97
C LEU A 205 -3.40 56.97 -13.43
N ALA A 206 -3.29 56.09 -12.44
CA ALA A 206 -4.38 55.24 -11.96
C ALA A 206 -5.60 56.05 -11.47
N ASP A 207 -5.44 56.98 -10.53
CA ASP A 207 -6.57 57.78 -10.03
C ASP A 207 -7.18 58.71 -11.09
N HIS A 208 -6.36 59.26 -12.01
CA HIS A 208 -6.87 60.07 -13.13
C HIS A 208 -7.67 59.22 -14.13
N CYS A 209 -7.18 58.02 -14.45
CA CYS A 209 -7.85 57.08 -15.33
C CYS A 209 -9.16 56.56 -14.71
N TYR A 210 -9.17 56.30 -13.40
CA TYR A 210 -10.37 55.95 -12.64
C TYR A 210 -11.43 57.06 -12.67
N ALA A 211 -11.03 58.31 -12.46
CA ALA A 211 -11.93 59.47 -12.58
C ALA A 211 -12.47 59.62 -14.02
N PHE A 212 -11.63 59.40 -15.03
CA PHE A 212 -12.07 59.33 -16.43
C PHE A 212 -13.10 58.22 -16.65
N PHE A 213 -12.94 57.02 -16.11
CA PHE A 213 -13.92 55.93 -16.28
C PHE A 213 -15.27 56.22 -15.62
N ASP A 214 -15.28 56.82 -14.43
CA ASP A 214 -16.52 57.26 -13.76
C ASP A 214 -17.23 58.34 -14.59
N ASN A 215 -16.50 59.34 -15.09
CA ASN A 215 -17.03 60.34 -16.02
C ASN A 215 -17.52 59.73 -17.34
N LEU A 216 -16.81 58.74 -17.88
CA LEU A 216 -17.16 58.03 -19.12
C LEU A 216 -18.45 57.22 -18.98
N CYS A 217 -18.57 56.44 -17.91
CA CYS A 217 -19.78 55.69 -17.61
C CYS A 217 -21.00 56.61 -17.44
N ARG A 218 -20.82 57.76 -16.75
CA ARG A 218 -21.87 58.79 -16.62
C ARG A 218 -22.22 59.46 -17.96
N ALA A 219 -21.22 59.75 -18.79
CA ALA A 219 -21.44 60.34 -20.11
C ALA A 219 -22.22 59.38 -21.03
N MET A 220 -21.89 58.08 -20.99
CA MET A 220 -22.60 57.05 -21.76
C MET A 220 -24.08 56.94 -21.35
N ILE A 221 -24.43 57.08 -20.07
CA ILE A 221 -25.83 57.17 -19.61
C ILE A 221 -26.58 58.34 -20.30
N GLY A 222 -25.91 59.48 -20.45
CA GLY A 222 -26.44 60.67 -21.13
C GLY A 222 -26.58 60.55 -22.67
N THR A 223 -26.19 59.42 -23.26
CA THR A 223 -26.33 59.15 -24.71
C THR A 223 -27.27 58.00 -24.99
N THR A 224 -28.11 58.13 -26.04
CA THR A 224 -28.98 57.06 -26.51
C THR A 224 -28.28 56.07 -27.44
N HIS A 225 -27.24 56.52 -28.16
CA HIS A 225 -26.52 55.76 -29.21
C HIS A 225 -25.06 55.44 -28.83
N GLY A 226 -24.77 55.30 -27.54
CA GLY A 226 -23.41 55.07 -27.01
C GLY A 226 -23.34 53.84 -26.10
N ALA A 227 -22.30 53.03 -26.27
CA ALA A 227 -22.01 51.86 -25.45
C ALA A 227 -20.51 51.75 -25.11
N VAL A 228 -20.19 51.38 -23.87
CA VAL A 228 -18.84 50.98 -23.44
C VAL A 228 -18.82 49.56 -22.89
N LEU A 229 -17.84 48.76 -23.28
CA LEU A 229 -17.58 47.44 -22.73
C LEU A 229 -16.20 47.40 -22.07
N ILE A 230 -16.15 46.95 -20.82
CA ILE A 230 -14.95 46.91 -19.98
C ILE A 230 -14.67 45.46 -19.58
N SER A 231 -13.52 44.93 -19.98
CA SER A 231 -13.05 43.60 -19.61
C SER A 231 -12.20 43.67 -18.34
N LEU A 232 -12.52 42.80 -17.38
CA LEU A 232 -11.80 42.65 -16.11
C LEU A 232 -11.46 41.17 -15.85
N PRO A 233 -10.33 40.85 -15.21
CA PRO A 233 -10.07 39.51 -14.69
C PRO A 233 -11.02 39.19 -13.53
N ARG A 234 -11.21 37.89 -13.24
CA ARG A 234 -11.94 37.40 -12.05
C ARG A 234 -11.07 36.54 -11.11
N SER A 235 -9.97 35.96 -11.60
CA SER A 235 -9.13 35.05 -10.82
C SER A 235 -8.26 35.83 -9.82
N ARG A 236 -8.47 35.60 -8.52
CA ARG A 236 -7.70 36.24 -7.44
C ARG A 236 -6.29 35.68 -7.26
N VAL A 237 -5.97 34.55 -7.88
CA VAL A 237 -4.79 33.73 -7.54
C VAL A 237 -3.47 34.40 -7.96
N GLU A 238 -3.49 35.19 -9.02
CA GLU A 238 -2.32 35.91 -9.57
C GLU A 238 -2.37 37.42 -9.27
N MET A 239 -3.40 37.88 -8.54
CA MET A 239 -3.65 39.30 -8.29
C MET A 239 -2.97 39.76 -7.01
N THR A 240 -2.21 40.85 -7.07
CA THR A 240 -1.67 41.50 -5.88
C THR A 240 -2.76 42.25 -5.10
N ASP A 241 -2.50 42.65 -3.86
CA ASP A 241 -3.43 43.48 -3.07
C ASP A 241 -3.81 44.79 -3.79
N TRP A 242 -2.88 45.35 -4.58
CA TRP A 242 -3.13 46.50 -5.45
C TRP A 242 -4.15 46.18 -6.54
N ASP A 243 -3.98 45.04 -7.22
CA ASP A 243 -4.90 44.60 -8.28
C ASP A 243 -6.29 44.30 -7.72
N LEU A 244 -6.38 43.68 -6.53
CA LEU A 244 -7.64 43.44 -5.81
C LEU A 244 -8.35 44.76 -5.43
N GLN A 245 -7.60 45.74 -4.89
CA GLN A 245 -8.13 47.07 -4.55
C GLN A 245 -8.68 47.80 -5.79
N TRP A 246 -7.93 47.79 -6.89
CA TRP A 246 -8.34 48.45 -8.13
C TRP A 246 -9.48 47.73 -8.84
N GLN A 247 -9.49 46.40 -8.85
CA GLN A 247 -10.61 45.61 -9.35
C GLN A 247 -11.90 45.95 -8.60
N ASP A 248 -11.89 46.03 -7.27
CA ASP A 248 -13.06 46.42 -6.48
C ASP A 248 -13.50 47.87 -6.76
N ARG A 249 -12.56 48.83 -6.83
CA ARG A 249 -12.83 50.22 -7.23
C ARG A 249 -13.51 50.30 -8.60
N ILE A 250 -12.94 49.69 -9.64
CA ILE A 250 -13.49 49.71 -11.01
C ILE A 250 -14.84 48.98 -11.05
N THR A 251 -14.94 47.82 -10.41
CA THR A 251 -16.20 47.05 -10.35
C THR A 251 -17.32 47.85 -9.69
N LYS A 252 -17.04 48.64 -8.63
CA LYS A 252 -18.02 49.54 -8.00
C LYS A 252 -18.52 50.66 -8.91
N VAL A 253 -17.67 51.20 -9.79
CA VAL A 253 -18.07 52.20 -10.79
C VAL A 253 -19.00 51.56 -11.83
N VAL A 254 -18.59 50.45 -12.44
CA VAL A 254 -19.35 49.88 -13.57
C VAL A 254 -20.61 49.11 -13.11
N ARG A 255 -20.62 48.46 -11.93
CA ARG A 255 -21.83 47.82 -11.37
C ARG A 255 -22.98 48.80 -11.06
N ARG A 256 -22.71 50.09 -10.90
CA ARG A 256 -23.77 51.11 -10.80
C ARG A 256 -24.55 51.29 -12.11
N VAL A 257 -24.03 50.75 -13.22
CA VAL A 257 -24.52 51.00 -14.58
C VAL A 257 -24.86 49.69 -15.33
N ALA A 258 -24.30 48.55 -14.91
CA ALA A 258 -24.38 47.25 -15.59
C ALA A 258 -25.24 46.20 -14.86
N LYS A 259 -25.61 45.13 -15.58
CA LYS A 259 -26.27 43.92 -15.06
C LYS A 259 -25.29 42.76 -15.14
N ASP A 260 -25.01 42.09 -14.02
CA ASP A 260 -24.13 40.92 -13.99
C ASP A 260 -24.78 39.75 -14.76
N LEU A 261 -24.21 39.38 -15.92
CA LEU A 261 -24.60 38.21 -16.70
C LEU A 261 -23.55 37.12 -16.53
N ILE A 262 -23.85 36.14 -15.68
CA ILE A 262 -23.04 34.93 -15.50
C ILE A 262 -23.79 33.78 -16.13
N VAL A 263 -23.29 33.28 -17.26
CA VAL A 263 -23.81 32.08 -17.93
C VAL A 263 -22.68 31.06 -18.01
N ASN A 264 -22.94 29.88 -17.43
CA ASN A 264 -22.13 28.68 -17.58
C ASN A 264 -23.04 27.60 -18.14
N ASP A 265 -22.95 27.32 -19.44
CA ASP A 265 -23.67 26.21 -20.09
C ASP A 265 -22.63 25.19 -20.60
N GLU A 266 -22.91 23.90 -20.41
CA GLU A 266 -22.09 22.79 -20.89
C GLU A 266 -22.12 22.70 -22.42
N ALA A 267 -23.28 22.99 -23.03
CA ALA A 267 -23.48 22.96 -24.47
C ALA A 267 -22.55 23.93 -25.20
N GLU A 268 -22.27 25.09 -24.60
CA GLU A 268 -21.37 26.10 -25.15
C GLU A 268 -19.92 25.64 -25.22
N ILE A 269 -19.41 24.91 -24.20
CA ILE A 269 -18.05 24.37 -24.26
C ILE A 269 -17.95 23.36 -25.40
N SER A 270 -18.92 22.45 -25.52
CA SER A 270 -18.90 21.48 -26.61
C SER A 270 -18.91 22.14 -27.97
N GLU A 271 -19.77 23.14 -28.20
CA GLU A 271 -19.84 23.82 -29.48
C GLU A 271 -18.55 24.61 -29.80
N VAL A 272 -17.92 25.25 -28.79
CA VAL A 272 -16.61 25.90 -28.93
C VAL A 272 -15.52 24.89 -29.29
N VAL A 273 -15.41 23.78 -28.57
CA VAL A 273 -14.45 22.71 -28.83
C VAL A 273 -14.66 22.12 -30.23
N ARG A 274 -15.92 21.85 -30.60
CA ARG A 274 -16.33 21.37 -31.93
C ARG A 274 -15.84 22.30 -33.05
N ARG A 275 -16.22 23.59 -33.01
CA ARG A 275 -15.87 24.57 -34.06
C ARG A 275 -14.37 24.86 -34.14
N ARG A 276 -13.65 24.82 -33.00
CA ARG A 276 -12.20 25.12 -32.94
C ARG A 276 -11.30 23.94 -33.27
N LEU A 277 -11.66 22.69 -32.96
CA LEU A 277 -10.75 21.54 -33.12
C LEU A 277 -11.06 20.65 -34.32
N PHE A 278 -12.28 20.72 -34.87
CA PHE A 278 -12.69 19.92 -36.03
C PHE A 278 -12.99 20.78 -37.27
N GLU A 279 -12.80 20.15 -38.43
CA GLU A 279 -13.04 20.71 -39.76
C GLU A 279 -14.37 20.19 -40.30
N ASP A 280 -14.61 18.89 -40.16
CA ASP A 280 -15.85 18.19 -40.51
C ASP A 280 -16.17 17.12 -39.46
N LEU A 281 -17.45 16.93 -39.15
CA LEU A 281 -17.94 15.84 -38.28
C LEU A 281 -18.54 14.65 -39.07
N GLY A 282 -18.49 14.69 -40.40
CA GLY A 282 -19.03 13.67 -41.27
C GLY A 282 -20.55 13.72 -41.38
N GLY A 283 -21.12 12.66 -41.94
CA GLY A 283 -22.55 12.59 -42.27
C GLY A 283 -23.47 12.74 -41.05
N GLU A 284 -24.45 13.65 -41.14
CA GLU A 284 -25.39 13.95 -40.04
C GLU A 284 -26.11 12.71 -39.50
N ARG A 285 -26.50 11.81 -40.42
CA ARG A 285 -27.13 10.53 -40.11
C ARG A 285 -26.24 9.64 -39.23
N THR A 286 -24.92 9.68 -39.40
CA THR A 286 -23.98 8.84 -38.67
C THR A 286 -23.88 9.29 -37.22
N PHE A 287 -23.63 10.57 -36.95
CA PHE A 287 -23.52 11.04 -35.57
C PHE A 287 -24.85 11.01 -34.81
N LYS A 288 -25.97 11.35 -35.47
CA LYS A 288 -27.31 11.24 -34.86
C LYS A 288 -27.67 9.79 -34.50
N ASN A 289 -27.21 8.81 -35.29
CA ASN A 289 -27.38 7.41 -34.95
C ASN A 289 -26.54 7.00 -33.73
N THR A 290 -25.27 7.41 -33.65
CA THR A 290 -24.43 7.16 -32.47
C THR A 290 -25.04 7.80 -31.22
N ALA A 291 -25.45 9.07 -31.30
CA ALA A 291 -26.07 9.79 -30.19
C ALA A 291 -27.36 9.14 -29.69
N ARG A 292 -28.23 8.66 -30.60
CA ARG A 292 -29.41 7.86 -30.25
C ARG A 292 -29.04 6.59 -29.47
N VAL A 293 -28.10 5.80 -29.99
CA VAL A 293 -27.74 4.50 -29.39
C VAL A 293 -27.16 4.68 -27.98
N TYR A 294 -26.33 5.70 -27.75
CA TYR A 294 -25.83 6.02 -26.41
C TYR A 294 -26.93 6.56 -25.48
N ALA A 295 -27.81 7.44 -25.98
CA ALA A 295 -28.93 7.97 -25.21
C ALA A 295 -29.90 6.86 -24.75
N ASP A 296 -30.21 5.90 -25.62
CA ASP A 296 -31.04 4.74 -25.29
C ASP A 296 -30.35 3.86 -24.22
N TRP A 297 -29.04 3.56 -24.37
CA TRP A 297 -28.27 2.80 -23.38
C TRP A 297 -28.25 3.48 -21.99
N CYS A 298 -28.08 4.81 -21.96
CA CYS A 298 -28.14 5.61 -20.74
C CYS A 298 -29.54 5.63 -20.12
N TYR A 299 -30.59 5.74 -20.94
CA TYR A 299 -31.97 5.77 -20.47
C TYR A 299 -32.39 4.45 -19.81
N GLU A 300 -32.01 3.32 -20.41
CA GLU A 300 -32.22 1.98 -19.85
C GLU A 300 -31.54 1.79 -18.49
N ARG A 301 -30.32 2.32 -18.34
CA ARG A 301 -29.47 2.14 -17.15
C ARG A 301 -29.56 3.30 -16.15
N ARG A 302 -30.52 4.21 -16.31
CA ARG A 302 -30.62 5.49 -15.58
C ARG A 302 -30.50 5.42 -14.06
N ALA A 303 -30.92 4.32 -13.44
CA ALA A 303 -30.83 4.09 -11.99
C ALA A 303 -29.41 3.73 -11.48
N GLN A 304 -28.49 3.36 -12.38
CA GLN A 304 -27.10 2.99 -12.06
C GLN A 304 -26.08 4.10 -12.41
N LEU A 305 -26.56 5.17 -13.06
CA LEU A 305 -25.80 6.31 -13.59
C LEU A 305 -26.12 7.56 -12.73
N PRO A 306 -25.32 8.66 -12.80
CA PRO A 306 -25.51 9.80 -11.92
C PRO A 306 -26.77 10.56 -12.29
N SER A 307 -27.57 10.92 -11.29
CA SER A 307 -28.85 11.59 -11.47
C SER A 307 -28.74 12.93 -12.21
N GLU A 308 -27.61 13.64 -12.16
CA GLU A 308 -27.35 14.86 -12.93
C GLU A 308 -27.46 14.68 -14.46
N TRP A 309 -27.33 13.45 -14.95
CA TRP A 309 -27.42 13.08 -16.37
C TRP A 309 -28.77 12.48 -16.73
N THR A 310 -29.42 11.81 -15.78
CA THR A 310 -30.54 10.91 -16.03
C THR A 310 -31.83 11.29 -15.32
N ALA A 311 -31.78 12.25 -14.40
CA ALA A 311 -32.96 12.87 -13.83
C ALA A 311 -33.62 13.74 -14.90
N VAL A 312 -34.83 13.33 -15.25
CA VAL A 312 -35.77 14.11 -16.04
C VAL A 312 -37.00 14.25 -15.17
N ASP A 313 -37.62 15.43 -15.19
CA ASP A 313 -38.69 15.81 -14.25
C ASP A 313 -39.73 14.69 -14.07
N THR A 314 -40.28 14.48 -12.88
CA THR A 314 -41.23 13.38 -12.64
C THR A 314 -42.54 13.51 -13.43
N ALA A 315 -42.79 14.69 -14.04
CA ALA A 315 -43.86 14.95 -15.00
C ALA A 315 -43.45 14.78 -16.49
N SER A 316 -42.21 14.35 -16.77
CA SER A 316 -41.70 14.15 -18.13
C SER A 316 -42.05 12.77 -18.68
N THR A 317 -42.41 12.70 -19.96
CA THR A 317 -42.65 11.42 -20.64
C THR A 317 -41.33 10.75 -21.03
N GLU A 318 -41.31 9.42 -21.15
CA GLU A 318 -40.16 8.64 -21.60
C GLU A 318 -39.54 9.21 -22.90
N SER A 319 -40.37 9.62 -23.86
CA SER A 319 -39.91 10.26 -25.10
C SER A 319 -39.08 11.51 -24.85
N LYS A 320 -39.53 12.41 -23.95
CA LYS A 320 -38.81 13.64 -23.60
C LYS A 320 -37.48 13.34 -22.91
N ALA A 321 -37.45 12.30 -22.08
CA ALA A 321 -36.23 11.88 -21.38
C ALA A 321 -35.16 11.33 -22.33
N ARG A 322 -35.54 10.46 -23.28
CA ARG A 322 -34.64 9.98 -24.35
C ARG A 322 -34.18 11.12 -25.26
N GLU A 323 -35.07 12.04 -25.62
CA GLU A 323 -34.77 13.19 -26.46
C GLU A 323 -33.78 14.17 -25.80
N PHE A 324 -33.89 14.39 -24.49
CA PHE A 324 -32.95 15.18 -23.69
C PHE A 324 -31.54 14.54 -23.63
N LEU A 325 -31.45 13.24 -23.37
CA LEU A 325 -30.17 12.52 -23.42
C LEU A 325 -29.57 12.58 -24.82
N ARG A 326 -30.39 12.35 -25.86
CA ARG A 326 -29.97 12.37 -27.26
C ARG A 326 -29.44 13.75 -27.68
N SER A 327 -30.11 14.84 -27.30
CA SER A 327 -29.64 16.19 -27.64
C SER A 327 -28.28 16.51 -26.99
N ARG A 328 -28.04 16.07 -25.74
CA ARG A 328 -26.70 16.16 -25.11
C ARG A 328 -25.63 15.42 -25.93
N PHE A 329 -25.88 14.17 -26.32
CA PHE A 329 -24.92 13.42 -27.15
C PHE A 329 -24.73 14.02 -28.56
N GLU A 330 -25.78 14.55 -29.20
CA GLU A 330 -25.66 15.23 -30.50
C GLU A 330 -24.85 16.54 -30.41
N VAL A 331 -24.96 17.28 -29.30
CA VAL A 331 -24.15 18.48 -29.01
C VAL A 331 -22.70 18.12 -28.66
N CYS A 332 -22.47 17.03 -27.92
CA CYS A 332 -21.14 16.58 -27.50
C CYS A 332 -20.30 15.91 -28.60
N TYR A 333 -20.92 15.37 -29.65
CA TYR A 333 -20.21 14.59 -30.68
C TYR A 333 -19.02 15.36 -31.31
N PRO A 334 -17.81 14.74 -31.41
CA PRO A 334 -17.48 13.32 -31.17
C PRO A 334 -17.09 12.93 -29.74
N PHE A 335 -17.23 13.81 -28.75
CA PHE A 335 -16.95 13.47 -27.35
C PHE A 335 -18.11 12.75 -26.67
N HIS A 336 -17.77 11.91 -25.69
CA HIS A 336 -18.73 11.51 -24.66
C HIS A 336 -18.99 12.70 -23.72
N PRO A 337 -20.23 13.01 -23.28
CA PRO A 337 -20.52 14.16 -22.41
C PRO A 337 -19.69 14.19 -21.11
N ALA A 338 -19.44 13.03 -20.51
CA ALA A 338 -18.53 12.90 -19.36
C ALA A 338 -17.12 13.48 -19.62
N THR A 339 -16.60 13.33 -20.84
CA THR A 339 -15.25 13.80 -21.22
C THR A 339 -15.13 15.32 -21.16
N LEU A 340 -16.20 16.06 -21.46
CA LEU A 340 -16.20 17.52 -21.42
C LEU A 340 -16.66 18.06 -20.06
N SER A 341 -17.65 17.43 -19.43
CA SER A 341 -18.25 17.92 -18.19
C SER A 341 -17.36 17.78 -16.96
N VAL A 342 -16.42 16.82 -16.91
CA VAL A 342 -15.49 16.68 -15.77
C VAL A 342 -14.70 17.97 -15.51
N PHE A 343 -14.41 18.71 -16.58
CA PHE A 343 -13.69 19.98 -16.54
C PHE A 343 -14.49 21.12 -15.90
N GLN A 344 -15.83 21.07 -15.96
CA GLN A 344 -16.71 21.98 -15.25
C GLN A 344 -17.02 21.47 -13.84
N ARG A 345 -17.42 20.20 -13.70
CA ARG A 345 -17.88 19.61 -12.41
C ARG A 345 -16.77 19.52 -11.37
N LYS A 346 -15.61 18.97 -11.75
CA LYS A 346 -14.54 18.60 -10.81
C LYS A 346 -13.36 19.60 -10.87
N TRP A 347 -12.90 19.98 -12.07
CA TRP A 347 -11.65 20.75 -12.23
C TRP A 347 -11.81 22.27 -12.10
N GLN A 348 -13.00 22.83 -12.28
CA GLN A 348 -13.25 24.29 -12.29
C GLN A 348 -12.73 25.02 -11.02
N ALA A 349 -12.68 24.33 -9.88
CA ALA A 349 -12.23 24.85 -8.59
C ALA A 349 -10.72 24.70 -8.31
N LEU A 350 -9.93 24.20 -9.27
CA LEU A 350 -8.48 24.10 -9.16
C LEU A 350 -7.81 25.44 -9.45
N THR A 351 -6.80 25.82 -8.66
CA THR A 351 -6.15 27.14 -8.72
C THR A 351 -5.30 27.37 -9.96
N GLN A 352 -4.66 26.31 -10.47
CA GLN A 352 -3.78 26.33 -11.66
C GLN A 352 -4.55 26.07 -12.97
N TYR A 353 -5.85 25.73 -12.89
CA TYR A 353 -6.59 25.22 -14.03
C TYR A 353 -7.05 26.34 -14.98
N GLN A 354 -6.48 26.35 -16.18
CA GLN A 354 -6.79 27.30 -17.23
C GLN A 354 -8.04 26.84 -18.01
N GLN A 355 -9.22 27.11 -17.43
CA GLN A 355 -10.58 26.66 -17.80
C GLN A 355 -11.02 26.73 -19.28
N THR A 356 -10.22 27.25 -20.21
CA THR A 356 -10.59 27.33 -21.63
C THR A 356 -9.39 27.15 -22.55
N ARG A 357 -8.34 27.98 -22.44
CA ARG A 357 -7.14 27.84 -23.29
C ARG A 357 -6.36 26.57 -22.99
N GLY A 358 -6.08 26.29 -21.71
CA GLY A 358 -5.44 25.05 -21.27
C GLY A 358 -6.27 23.82 -21.64
N THR A 359 -7.59 23.88 -21.42
CA THR A 359 -8.53 22.81 -21.81
C THR A 359 -8.53 22.55 -23.32
N LEU A 360 -8.56 23.60 -24.15
CA LEU A 360 -8.52 23.47 -25.62
C LEU A 360 -7.18 22.91 -26.12
N ALA A 361 -6.06 23.39 -25.58
CA ALA A 361 -4.73 22.89 -25.92
C ALA A 361 -4.58 21.39 -25.57
N MET A 362 -5.00 21.01 -24.36
CA MET A 362 -5.03 19.64 -23.88
C MET A 362 -5.95 18.75 -24.72
N LEU A 363 -7.18 19.19 -25.04
CA LEU A 363 -8.10 18.45 -25.92
C LEU A 363 -7.58 18.35 -27.35
N ALA A 364 -6.91 19.37 -27.88
CA ALA A 364 -6.27 19.34 -29.20
C ALA A 364 -5.15 18.29 -29.24
N GLN A 365 -4.29 18.25 -28.22
CA GLN A 365 -3.24 17.24 -28.12
C GLN A 365 -3.83 15.82 -27.95
N TRP A 366 -4.88 15.67 -27.12
CA TRP A 366 -5.62 14.41 -26.96
C TRP A 366 -6.19 13.93 -28.30
N ILE A 367 -6.93 14.77 -29.03
CA ILE A 367 -7.48 14.45 -30.35
C ILE A 367 -6.36 14.07 -31.32
N SER A 368 -5.25 14.82 -31.35
CA SER A 368 -4.12 14.54 -32.24
C SER A 368 -3.56 13.13 -32.05
N TRP A 369 -3.29 12.74 -30.80
CA TRP A 369 -2.82 11.39 -30.47
C TRP A 369 -3.89 10.32 -30.69
N ALA A 370 -5.12 10.54 -30.24
CA ALA A 370 -6.19 9.56 -30.38
C ALA A 370 -6.59 9.33 -31.85
N TYR A 371 -6.48 10.35 -32.72
CA TYR A 371 -6.67 10.23 -34.17
C TYR A 371 -5.55 9.38 -34.80
N ARG A 372 -4.28 9.68 -34.48
CA ARG A 372 -3.11 8.92 -34.96
C ARG A 372 -3.16 7.46 -34.51
N GLU A 373 -3.40 7.22 -33.23
CA GLU A 373 -3.57 5.87 -32.68
C GLU A 373 -4.81 5.15 -33.23
N GLY A 374 -5.86 5.87 -33.57
CA GLY A 374 -7.09 5.32 -34.14
C GLY A 374 -6.80 4.45 -35.36
N TYR A 375 -6.07 5.03 -36.32
CA TYR A 375 -5.61 4.34 -37.52
C TYR A 375 -4.54 3.28 -37.25
N GLN A 376 -3.56 3.55 -36.37
CA GLN A 376 -2.44 2.63 -36.11
C GLN A 376 -2.83 1.37 -35.32
N ARG A 377 -3.68 1.52 -34.30
CA ARG A 377 -4.05 0.46 -33.34
C ARG A 377 -5.45 -0.13 -33.59
N ALA A 378 -6.12 0.32 -34.66
CA ALA A 378 -7.49 -0.05 -35.04
C ALA A 378 -8.49 0.07 -33.88
N ARG A 379 -8.48 1.22 -33.20
CA ARG A 379 -9.44 1.55 -32.13
C ARG A 379 -10.88 1.47 -32.66
N ARG A 380 -11.84 1.20 -31.78
CA ARG A 380 -13.25 0.94 -32.14
C ARG A 380 -14.24 1.91 -31.51
N GLU A 381 -13.79 2.70 -30.53
CA GLU A 381 -14.56 3.68 -29.80
C GLU A 381 -15.26 4.67 -30.76
N PRO A 382 -16.61 4.77 -30.76
CA PRO A 382 -17.36 5.69 -31.63
C PRO A 382 -17.44 7.12 -31.07
N LEU A 383 -16.95 7.32 -29.84
CA LEU A 383 -16.84 8.60 -29.12
C LEU A 383 -15.49 8.70 -28.40
N ILE A 384 -15.02 9.92 -28.14
CA ILE A 384 -13.85 10.19 -27.30
C ILE A 384 -14.30 10.17 -25.83
N THR A 385 -14.01 9.08 -25.12
CA THR A 385 -14.34 8.84 -23.69
C THR A 385 -13.18 9.22 -22.77
N LEU A 386 -13.41 9.44 -21.46
CA LEU A 386 -12.33 9.74 -20.50
C LEU A 386 -11.22 8.68 -20.52
N GLY A 387 -11.59 7.40 -20.61
CA GLY A 387 -10.64 6.28 -20.69
C GLY A 387 -9.76 6.26 -21.95
N SER A 388 -10.04 7.11 -22.95
CA SER A 388 -9.24 7.23 -24.17
C SER A 388 -8.06 8.21 -24.05
N ALA A 389 -7.87 8.87 -22.89
CA ALA A 389 -6.81 9.86 -22.71
C ALA A 389 -5.41 9.22 -22.87
N PRO A 390 -4.51 9.82 -23.68
CA PRO A 390 -3.21 9.22 -24.01
C PRO A 390 -2.19 9.45 -22.87
N LEU A 391 -2.48 8.94 -21.67
CA LEU A 391 -1.60 9.05 -20.50
C LEU A 391 -0.28 8.28 -20.67
N GLU A 392 -0.11 7.43 -21.68
CA GLU A 392 1.21 6.89 -22.03
C GLU A 392 2.17 7.96 -22.58
N VAL A 393 1.64 9.06 -23.15
CA VAL A 393 2.44 10.12 -23.79
C VAL A 393 3.00 11.08 -22.72
N PRO A 394 4.34 11.22 -22.59
CA PRO A 394 4.95 12.12 -21.61
C PRO A 394 4.50 13.58 -21.74
N GLU A 395 4.39 14.08 -22.96
CA GLU A 395 4.00 15.47 -23.26
C GLU A 395 2.58 15.76 -22.78
N PHE A 396 1.65 14.82 -23.00
CA PHE A 396 0.26 14.95 -22.56
C PHE A 396 0.13 14.85 -21.04
N ARG A 397 0.89 13.94 -20.40
CA ARG A 397 0.97 13.87 -18.93
C ARG A 397 1.44 15.19 -18.33
N SER A 398 2.46 15.83 -18.91
CA SER A 398 2.95 17.12 -18.43
C SER A 398 1.88 18.22 -18.50
N ILE A 399 1.06 18.27 -19.56
CA ILE A 399 -0.08 19.20 -19.63
C ILE A 399 -1.11 18.89 -18.54
N ILE A 400 -1.51 17.62 -18.39
CA ILE A 400 -2.47 17.19 -17.37
C ILE A 400 -2.00 17.58 -15.96
N LEU A 401 -0.77 17.23 -15.59
CA LEU A 401 -0.20 17.53 -14.26
C LEU A 401 -0.07 19.04 -14.02
N GLY A 402 0.26 19.82 -15.06
CA GLY A 402 0.28 21.29 -14.99
C GLY A 402 -1.10 21.91 -14.75
N GLN A 403 -2.14 21.41 -15.41
CA GLN A 403 -3.53 21.85 -15.19
C GLN A 403 -4.06 21.44 -13.80
N LEU A 404 -3.62 20.29 -13.27
CA LEU A 404 -3.97 19.82 -11.93
C LEU A 404 -3.22 20.56 -10.80
N GLY A 405 -2.05 21.12 -11.08
CA GLY A 405 -1.20 21.78 -10.09
C GLY A 405 -0.47 20.81 -9.13
N GLU A 406 -0.47 19.51 -9.41
CA GLU A 406 0.10 18.46 -8.55
C GLU A 406 0.99 17.52 -9.38
N THR A 407 2.27 17.86 -9.49
CA THR A 407 3.24 17.08 -10.27
C THR A 407 3.59 15.73 -9.64
N LYS A 408 3.38 15.54 -8.33
CA LYS A 408 3.69 14.29 -7.63
C LYS A 408 2.81 13.12 -8.06
N LEU A 409 1.65 13.39 -8.68
CA LEU A 409 0.79 12.36 -9.27
C LEU A 409 1.45 11.58 -10.41
N ILE A 410 2.59 12.04 -10.96
CA ILE A 410 3.35 11.30 -11.97
C ILE A 410 3.68 9.87 -11.52
N ALA A 411 4.06 9.67 -10.25
CA ALA A 411 4.36 8.35 -9.70
C ALA A 411 3.14 7.42 -9.67
N ALA A 412 1.94 7.97 -9.44
CA ALA A 412 0.68 7.22 -9.51
C ALA A 412 0.32 6.87 -10.96
N ILE A 413 0.51 7.81 -11.89
CA ILE A 413 0.26 7.58 -13.32
C ILE A 413 1.20 6.49 -13.88
N ASP A 414 2.50 6.56 -13.57
CA ASP A 414 3.47 5.55 -14.02
C ASP A 414 3.20 4.16 -13.43
N SER A 415 3.02 4.05 -12.11
CA SER A 415 2.88 2.75 -11.45
C SER A 415 1.51 2.10 -11.60
N ASP A 416 0.42 2.86 -11.62
CA ASP A 416 -0.93 2.29 -11.62
C ASP A 416 -1.63 2.38 -12.98
N ILE A 417 -1.36 3.40 -13.80
CA ILE A 417 -2.16 3.71 -15.00
C ILE A 417 -1.44 3.34 -16.29
N SER A 418 -0.40 4.08 -16.68
CA SER A 418 0.09 4.11 -18.07
C SER A 418 1.56 3.73 -18.27
N GLY A 419 2.34 3.56 -17.21
CA GLY A 419 3.72 3.08 -17.30
C GLY A 419 3.85 1.68 -17.89
N GLU A 420 5.05 1.31 -18.31
CA GLU A 420 5.26 0.09 -19.10
C GLU A 420 4.97 -1.21 -18.34
N GLN A 421 5.11 -1.18 -17.01
CA GLN A 421 4.81 -2.25 -16.06
C GLN A 421 3.67 -1.87 -15.09
N SER A 422 2.74 -1.00 -15.52
CA SER A 422 1.69 -0.49 -14.62
C SER A 422 0.71 -1.57 -14.16
N HIS A 423 0.13 -1.41 -12.97
CA HIS A 423 -0.88 -2.35 -12.44
C HIS A 423 -2.09 -2.50 -13.37
N ALA A 424 -2.58 -1.41 -13.97
CA ALA A 424 -3.63 -1.47 -14.98
C ALA A 424 -3.21 -2.30 -16.21
N ARG A 425 -2.00 -2.10 -16.74
CA ARG A 425 -1.50 -2.87 -17.89
C ARG A 425 -1.33 -4.36 -17.56
N ALA A 426 -0.86 -4.68 -16.35
CA ALA A 426 -0.74 -6.06 -15.87
C ALA A 426 -2.11 -6.74 -15.69
N LEU A 427 -3.13 -5.99 -15.26
CA LEU A 427 -4.53 -6.46 -15.22
C LEU A 427 -5.16 -6.57 -16.61
N ASP A 428 -4.75 -5.73 -17.56
CA ASP A 428 -5.27 -5.69 -18.92
C ASP A 428 -4.68 -6.74 -19.87
N ALA A 429 -3.65 -7.50 -19.45
CA ALA A 429 -2.90 -8.43 -20.30
C ALA A 429 -3.78 -9.43 -21.07
N ASP A 430 -4.82 -9.97 -20.43
CA ASP A 430 -5.75 -10.93 -21.02
C ASP A 430 -7.04 -10.29 -21.60
N THR A 431 -7.19 -8.96 -21.52
CA THR A 431 -8.41 -8.26 -21.94
C THR A 431 -8.55 -8.16 -23.46
N LYS A 432 -9.75 -8.44 -23.97
CA LYS A 432 -10.03 -8.60 -25.41
C LYS A 432 -11.36 -7.94 -25.79
N GLY A 433 -11.54 -7.69 -27.09
CA GLY A 433 -12.79 -7.15 -27.63
C GLY A 433 -13.15 -5.77 -27.05
N PRO A 434 -14.43 -5.52 -26.69
CA PRO A 434 -14.89 -4.25 -26.11
C PRO A 434 -14.21 -3.91 -24.76
N LEU A 435 -13.83 -4.93 -24.00
CA LEU A 435 -13.16 -4.80 -22.70
C LEU A 435 -11.64 -4.58 -22.80
N ARG A 436 -11.08 -4.46 -24.01
CA ARG A 436 -9.64 -4.24 -24.20
C ARG A 436 -9.19 -2.97 -23.47
N ASN A 437 -8.17 -3.10 -22.63
CA ASN A 437 -7.63 -2.04 -21.77
C ASN A 437 -8.64 -1.49 -20.74
N ILE A 438 -9.63 -2.26 -20.28
CA ILE A 438 -10.67 -1.76 -19.37
C ILE A 438 -10.11 -1.23 -18.06
N HIS A 439 -9.07 -1.84 -17.48
CA HIS A 439 -8.47 -1.37 -16.24
C HIS A 439 -7.74 -0.05 -16.47
N ARG A 440 -6.98 0.10 -17.56
CA ARG A 440 -6.34 1.38 -17.89
C ARG A 440 -7.37 2.47 -18.17
N ARG A 441 -8.46 2.15 -18.88
CA ARG A 441 -9.57 3.08 -19.12
C ARG A 441 -10.24 3.53 -17.82
N THR A 442 -10.50 2.59 -16.90
CA THR A 442 -11.05 2.86 -15.57
C THR A 442 -10.11 3.69 -14.71
N ALA A 443 -8.83 3.34 -14.63
CA ALA A 443 -7.82 4.10 -13.89
C ALA A 443 -7.67 5.54 -14.43
N THR A 444 -7.69 5.72 -15.75
CA THR A 444 -7.72 7.05 -16.37
C THR A 444 -8.99 7.82 -16.00
N ALA A 445 -10.18 7.21 -16.06
CA ALA A 445 -11.42 7.89 -15.65
C ALA A 445 -11.42 8.26 -14.15
N ILE A 446 -10.91 7.39 -13.28
CA ILE A 446 -10.71 7.70 -11.85
C ILE A 446 -9.75 8.89 -11.69
N LEU A 447 -8.67 8.99 -12.47
CA LEU A 447 -7.79 10.17 -12.43
C LEU A 447 -8.57 11.46 -12.72
N PHE A 448 -9.31 11.53 -13.83
CA PHE A 448 -10.04 12.74 -14.20
C PHE A 448 -11.15 13.11 -13.21
N GLU A 449 -11.98 12.15 -12.79
CA GLU A 449 -13.12 12.41 -11.89
C GLU A 449 -12.68 12.63 -10.43
N SER A 450 -11.60 12.00 -9.95
CA SER A 450 -11.13 12.17 -8.56
C SER A 450 -10.15 13.34 -8.35
N SER A 451 -9.57 13.91 -9.41
CA SER A 451 -8.67 15.08 -9.32
C SER A 451 -9.41 16.42 -9.08
N GLY A 452 -10.64 16.37 -8.56
CA GLY A 452 -11.47 17.55 -8.31
C GLY A 452 -10.95 18.51 -7.24
N GLY A 453 -11.40 19.76 -7.32
CA GLY A 453 -11.09 20.80 -6.35
C GLY A 453 -11.77 20.62 -4.97
N GLN A 454 -11.90 21.71 -4.21
CA GLN A 454 -12.19 21.65 -2.76
C GLN A 454 -13.50 20.96 -2.29
N LYS A 455 -14.46 20.65 -3.17
CA LYS A 455 -15.80 20.16 -2.76
C LYS A 455 -16.00 18.64 -2.84
N ASP A 456 -15.54 18.01 -3.92
CA ASP A 456 -15.59 16.57 -4.10
C ASP A 456 -14.36 16.13 -4.88
N LYS A 457 -13.69 15.10 -4.35
CA LYS A 457 -12.41 14.56 -4.82
C LYS A 457 -12.49 13.06 -5.08
N MET A 458 -13.70 12.54 -5.28
CA MET A 458 -13.96 11.12 -5.51
C MET A 458 -14.50 10.91 -6.92
N ALA A 459 -14.15 9.78 -7.51
CA ALA A 459 -14.78 9.23 -8.71
C ALA A 459 -15.75 8.14 -8.25
N HIS A 460 -17.05 8.42 -8.28
CA HIS A 460 -18.06 7.45 -7.84
C HIS A 460 -18.38 6.44 -8.95
N LEU A 461 -18.75 5.20 -8.59
CA LEU A 461 -19.11 4.16 -9.57
C LEU A 461 -20.13 4.63 -10.63
N PRO A 462 -21.22 5.36 -10.30
CA PRO A 462 -22.12 5.90 -11.32
C PRO A 462 -21.42 6.82 -12.34
N GLU A 463 -20.47 7.66 -11.89
CA GLU A 463 -19.69 8.55 -12.78
C GLU A 463 -18.79 7.74 -13.71
N LEU A 464 -18.09 6.72 -13.17
CA LEU A 464 -17.23 5.82 -13.95
C LEU A 464 -18.04 5.00 -14.98
N ARG A 465 -19.20 4.47 -14.56
CA ARG A 465 -20.15 3.77 -15.45
C ARG A 465 -20.67 4.66 -16.56
N PHE A 466 -20.92 5.94 -16.28
CA PHE A 466 -21.31 6.90 -17.31
C PHE A 466 -20.13 7.26 -18.22
N ALA A 467 -18.93 7.49 -17.69
CA ALA A 467 -17.78 7.93 -18.45
C ALA A 467 -17.18 6.88 -19.40
N LEU A 468 -17.42 5.59 -19.12
CA LEU A 468 -16.84 4.44 -19.84
C LEU A 468 -17.88 3.48 -20.41
N GLY A 469 -19.16 3.71 -20.10
CA GLY A 469 -20.27 2.91 -20.57
C GLY A 469 -20.46 2.99 -22.08
N GLU A 470 -20.62 1.83 -22.71
CA GLU A 470 -20.86 1.71 -24.14
C GLU A 470 -21.85 0.55 -24.37
N PRO A 471 -22.57 0.49 -25.51
CA PRO A 471 -23.54 -0.58 -25.78
C PRO A 471 -22.97 -2.01 -25.73
N GLU A 472 -21.66 -2.18 -25.94
CA GLU A 472 -20.94 -3.45 -25.90
C GLU A 472 -20.23 -3.71 -24.55
N ILE A 473 -20.41 -2.83 -23.55
CA ILE A 473 -19.75 -2.91 -22.23
C ILE A 473 -20.81 -2.86 -21.11
N ASP A 474 -20.82 -3.87 -20.24
CA ASP A 474 -21.70 -3.91 -19.08
C ASP A 474 -21.13 -3.11 -17.90
N THR A 475 -22.01 -2.51 -17.08
CA THR A 475 -21.63 -1.71 -15.92
C THR A 475 -20.87 -2.52 -14.86
N THR A 476 -21.17 -3.81 -14.69
CA THR A 476 -20.43 -4.68 -13.77
C THR A 476 -18.97 -4.88 -14.18
N SER A 477 -18.65 -4.78 -15.47
CA SER A 477 -17.25 -4.88 -15.94
C SER A 477 -16.43 -3.65 -15.53
N ILE A 478 -17.07 -2.49 -15.43
CA ILE A 478 -16.45 -1.24 -14.98
C ILE A 478 -16.24 -1.29 -13.46
N ASP A 479 -17.25 -1.75 -12.71
CA ASP A 479 -17.17 -1.95 -11.26
C ASP A 479 -16.06 -2.94 -10.89
N ASN A 480 -16.01 -4.11 -11.56
CA ASN A 480 -14.99 -5.12 -11.36
C ASN A 480 -13.58 -4.59 -11.70
N ALA A 481 -13.44 -3.80 -12.76
CA ALA A 481 -12.17 -3.16 -13.09
C ALA A 481 -11.72 -2.15 -12.00
N ALA A 482 -12.64 -1.35 -11.46
CA ALA A 482 -12.34 -0.40 -10.38
C ALA A 482 -11.91 -1.11 -9.09
N LEU A 483 -12.60 -2.19 -8.72
CA LEU A 483 -12.24 -3.04 -7.57
C LEU A 483 -10.92 -3.78 -7.80
N ALA A 484 -10.69 -4.34 -9.00
CA ALA A 484 -9.44 -5.02 -9.33
C ALA A 484 -8.24 -4.05 -9.28
N LEU A 485 -8.41 -2.81 -9.76
CA LEU A 485 -7.42 -1.75 -9.63
C LEU A 485 -7.10 -1.47 -8.17
N GLU A 486 -8.09 -1.13 -7.34
CA GLU A 486 -7.87 -0.87 -5.91
C GLU A 486 -7.21 -2.05 -5.17
N SER A 487 -7.56 -3.28 -5.57
CA SER A 487 -6.98 -4.50 -5.00
C SER A 487 -5.50 -4.74 -5.34
N ARG A 488 -4.89 -3.96 -6.25
CA ARG A 488 -3.48 -4.12 -6.67
C ARG A 488 -2.66 -2.81 -6.67
N ALA A 489 -3.29 -1.70 -7.00
CA ALA A 489 -2.71 -0.39 -7.18
C ALA A 489 -2.02 0.16 -5.91
N PHE A 490 -1.05 1.03 -6.13
CA PHE A 490 -0.22 1.64 -5.10
C PHE A 490 -0.67 3.04 -4.68
N PHE A 491 -1.56 3.67 -5.46
CA PHE A 491 -2.00 5.06 -5.29
C PHE A 491 -3.51 5.27 -5.50
N ILE A 492 -4.21 4.30 -6.12
CA ILE A 492 -5.69 4.25 -6.15
C ILE A 492 -6.20 3.71 -4.80
N ARG A 493 -7.20 4.39 -4.21
CA ARG A 493 -7.87 4.02 -2.95
C ARG A 493 -9.38 4.00 -3.13
N LYS A 494 -10.06 3.08 -2.43
CA LYS A 494 -11.51 3.17 -2.22
C LYS A 494 -11.81 4.13 -1.06
N VAL A 495 -12.85 4.95 -1.20
CA VAL A 495 -13.33 5.88 -0.19
C VAL A 495 -14.84 5.74 -0.09
N GLY A 496 -15.34 5.37 1.09
CA GLY A 496 -16.76 5.04 1.28
C GLY A 496 -17.21 3.78 0.53
N THR A 497 -18.47 3.74 0.11
CA THR A 497 -19.11 2.56 -0.51
C THR A 497 -18.75 2.36 -1.96
N ASP A 498 -18.64 3.44 -2.74
CA ASP A 498 -18.57 3.45 -4.20
C ASP A 498 -17.61 4.51 -4.78
N GLY A 499 -16.95 5.31 -3.93
CA GLY A 499 -15.99 6.32 -4.34
C GLY A 499 -14.58 5.74 -4.51
N PHE A 500 -13.86 6.21 -5.52
CA PHE A 500 -12.45 5.91 -5.76
C PHE A 500 -11.64 7.20 -5.87
N GLN A 501 -10.39 7.20 -5.43
CA GLN A 501 -9.53 8.38 -5.44
C GLN A 501 -8.08 8.01 -5.75
N ILE A 502 -7.43 8.81 -6.59
CA ILE A 502 -5.97 8.78 -6.78
C ILE A 502 -5.33 9.84 -5.88
N ARG A 503 -4.25 9.47 -5.18
CA ARG A 503 -3.41 10.39 -4.41
C ARG A 503 -1.96 10.24 -4.80
N HIS A 504 -1.14 11.26 -4.56
CA HIS A 504 0.31 11.11 -4.66
C HIS A 504 0.91 10.34 -3.46
N GLN A 505 0.18 10.22 -2.35
CA GLN A 505 0.62 9.42 -1.21
C GLN A 505 0.38 7.92 -1.44
N PRO A 506 1.39 7.06 -1.24
CA PRO A 506 1.27 5.62 -1.44
C PRO A 506 0.29 4.98 -0.44
N THR A 507 -0.36 3.89 -0.83
CA THR A 507 -1.22 3.08 0.04
C THR A 507 -0.39 2.31 1.07
N LEU A 508 -1.04 1.89 2.18
CA LEU A 508 -0.44 0.98 3.16
C LEU A 508 0.12 -0.29 2.49
N ARG A 509 -0.61 -0.82 1.52
CA ARG A 509 -0.20 -1.96 0.68
C ARG A 509 1.15 -1.70 -0.01
N LYS A 510 1.33 -0.53 -0.63
CA LYS A 510 2.62 -0.17 -1.23
C LYS A 510 3.71 -0.08 -0.16
N ALA A 511 3.48 0.64 0.93
CA ALA A 511 4.47 0.79 2.00
C ALA A 511 4.96 -0.58 2.53
N VAL A 512 4.04 -1.53 2.73
CA VAL A 512 4.35 -2.90 3.13
C VAL A 512 5.08 -3.67 2.04
N ASN A 513 4.67 -3.60 0.76
CA ASN A 513 5.39 -4.27 -0.33
C ASN A 513 6.80 -3.72 -0.54
N ASP A 514 6.98 -2.39 -0.54
CA ASP A 514 8.29 -1.73 -0.68
C ASP A 514 9.21 -2.15 0.48
N ARG A 515 8.69 -2.24 1.72
CA ARG A 515 9.47 -2.73 2.86
C ARG A 515 9.74 -4.23 2.80
N ARG A 516 8.77 -5.05 2.36
CA ARG A 516 8.96 -6.51 2.17
C ARG A 516 10.06 -6.80 1.15
N ALA A 517 10.09 -6.07 0.03
CA ALA A 517 11.11 -6.20 -1.00
C ALA A 517 12.51 -5.73 -0.53
N SER A 518 12.58 -4.90 0.52
CA SER A 518 13.83 -4.42 1.13
C SER A 518 14.38 -5.30 2.26
N LEU A 519 13.69 -6.39 2.64
CA LEU A 519 14.13 -7.28 3.71
C LEU A 519 15.27 -8.18 3.24
N ASP A 520 16.36 -8.23 4.02
CA ASP A 520 17.45 -9.17 3.76
C ASP A 520 17.16 -10.57 4.34
N TYR A 521 17.58 -11.61 3.61
CA TYR A 521 17.25 -12.99 3.98
C TYR A 521 18.07 -13.52 5.16
N GLU A 522 19.40 -13.32 5.14
CA GLU A 522 20.30 -13.89 6.15
C GLU A 522 20.33 -13.06 7.44
N THR A 523 20.13 -11.75 7.36
CA THR A 523 20.20 -10.84 8.52
C THR A 523 18.84 -10.51 9.15
N GLU A 524 17.74 -10.44 8.39
CA GLU A 524 16.40 -10.13 8.94
C GLU A 524 15.50 -11.37 8.98
N ILE A 525 15.28 -12.06 7.85
CA ILE A 525 14.24 -13.09 7.73
C ILE A 525 14.60 -14.38 8.48
N LYS A 526 15.78 -14.96 8.22
CA LYS A 526 16.21 -16.25 8.78
C LYS A 526 16.39 -16.24 10.31
N PRO A 527 17.03 -15.22 10.93
CA PRO A 527 17.09 -15.11 12.39
C PRO A 527 15.70 -14.96 13.01
N THR A 528 14.81 -14.24 12.33
CA THR A 528 13.41 -14.09 12.78
C THR A 528 12.65 -15.41 12.75
N MET A 529 12.74 -16.19 11.66
CA MET A 529 12.12 -17.53 11.59
C MET A 529 12.62 -18.42 12.74
N ARG A 530 13.94 -18.47 12.97
CA ARG A 530 14.54 -19.24 14.07
C ARG A 530 14.01 -18.79 15.45
N SER A 531 13.94 -17.47 15.70
CA SER A 531 13.49 -16.92 16.99
C SER A 531 12.02 -17.22 17.32
N ILE A 532 11.13 -17.19 16.31
CA ILE A 532 9.71 -17.49 16.54
C ILE A 532 9.51 -18.98 16.81
N VAL A 533 10.17 -19.84 16.04
CA VAL A 533 10.15 -21.29 16.25
C VAL A 533 10.66 -21.65 17.64
N GLN A 534 11.76 -21.05 18.10
CA GLN A 534 12.27 -21.24 19.46
C GLN A 534 11.21 -20.93 20.51
N LYS A 535 10.61 -19.73 20.47
CA LYS A 535 9.59 -19.29 21.44
C LYS A 535 8.37 -20.21 21.51
N GLU A 536 7.87 -20.67 20.37
CA GLU A 536 6.68 -21.54 20.33
C GLU A 536 6.97 -22.97 20.83
N PHE A 537 8.20 -23.49 20.64
CA PHE A 537 8.61 -24.78 21.20
C PHE A 537 8.99 -24.69 22.69
N GLU A 538 9.62 -23.61 23.14
CA GLU A 538 9.97 -23.34 24.55
C GLU A 538 8.73 -23.18 25.45
N ARG A 539 7.63 -22.70 24.90
CA ARG A 539 6.36 -22.44 25.61
C ARG A 539 5.82 -23.71 26.29
N GLY A 540 6.11 -23.83 27.59
CA GLY A 540 5.70 -24.96 28.42
C GLY A 540 6.43 -26.28 28.09
N ALA A 541 7.68 -26.19 27.63
CA ALA A 541 8.52 -27.36 27.41
C ALA A 541 8.89 -28.05 28.74
N SER A 542 8.63 -29.37 28.82
CA SER A 542 9.02 -30.24 29.96
C SER A 542 10.17 -31.19 29.63
N ILE A 543 10.56 -31.26 28.36
CA ILE A 543 11.60 -32.13 27.81
C ILE A 543 12.71 -31.22 27.23
N PRO A 544 14.01 -31.55 27.38
CA PRO A 544 15.11 -30.81 26.75
C PRO A 544 14.90 -30.56 25.26
N LEU A 545 15.22 -29.35 24.81
CA LEU A 545 15.13 -28.92 23.42
C LEU A 545 16.53 -28.65 22.87
N VAL A 546 16.81 -29.16 21.66
CA VAL A 546 17.99 -28.82 20.86
C VAL A 546 17.49 -28.15 19.58
N PHE A 547 17.79 -26.87 19.43
CA PHE A 547 17.38 -26.07 18.28
C PHE A 547 18.47 -26.03 17.22
N PHE A 548 18.09 -26.30 15.97
CA PHE A 548 18.88 -26.03 14.77
C PHE A 548 20.33 -26.54 14.85
N PRO A 549 20.55 -27.83 15.19
CA PRO A 549 21.90 -28.38 15.28
C PRO A 549 22.59 -28.35 13.91
N GLU A 550 23.78 -27.75 13.87
CA GLU A 550 24.61 -27.68 12.65
C GLU A 550 25.25 -29.03 12.32
N ASP A 551 25.54 -29.84 13.35
CA ASP A 551 26.11 -31.17 13.23
C ASP A 551 25.55 -32.17 14.27
N SER A 552 25.99 -33.42 14.18
CA SER A 552 25.61 -34.45 15.15
C SER A 552 26.32 -34.33 16.51
N VAL A 553 27.38 -33.53 16.65
CA VAL A 553 28.13 -33.33 17.91
C VAL A 553 27.35 -32.43 18.87
N ALA A 554 26.66 -31.41 18.33
CA ALA A 554 25.79 -30.49 19.04
C ALA A 554 24.64 -31.18 19.80
N ILE A 555 24.14 -32.30 19.28
CA ILE A 555 23.10 -33.11 19.92
C ILE A 555 23.76 -34.04 20.95
N GLN A 556 23.50 -33.82 22.24
CA GLN A 556 24.03 -34.67 23.32
C GLN A 556 23.53 -36.11 23.20
N ASP A 557 24.37 -37.09 23.59
CA ASP A 557 23.98 -38.49 23.68
C ASP A 557 23.58 -38.79 25.13
N SER A 558 22.28 -38.65 25.42
CA SER A 558 21.71 -38.71 26.76
C SER A 558 20.58 -39.74 26.83
N PRO A 559 20.42 -40.48 27.95
CA PRO A 559 19.31 -41.43 28.13
C PRO A 559 17.95 -40.74 28.32
N ARG A 560 17.92 -39.41 28.53
CA ARG A 560 16.67 -38.64 28.63
C ARG A 560 16.15 -38.27 27.25
N LEU A 561 14.83 -38.35 27.07
CA LEU A 561 14.18 -37.85 25.85
C LEU A 561 14.62 -36.41 25.56
N THR A 562 14.85 -36.11 24.29
CA THR A 562 15.29 -34.80 23.81
C THR A 562 14.60 -34.49 22.49
N PHE A 563 13.95 -33.33 22.41
CA PHE A 563 13.44 -32.81 21.14
C PHE A 563 14.59 -32.21 20.34
N VAL A 564 14.66 -32.53 19.06
CA VAL A 564 15.60 -31.94 18.11
C VAL A 564 14.79 -31.23 17.02
N ILE A 565 14.79 -29.91 17.05
CA ILE A 565 14.02 -29.06 16.15
C ILE A 565 14.91 -28.71 14.96
N MET A 566 14.57 -29.20 13.78
CA MET A 566 15.32 -28.90 12.55
C MET A 566 15.09 -27.46 12.07
N GLU A 567 16.02 -26.96 11.27
CA GLU A 567 15.94 -25.63 10.64
C GLU A 567 14.60 -25.39 9.94
N PRO A 568 14.05 -24.15 9.97
CA PRO A 568 12.86 -23.80 9.20
C PRO A 568 13.02 -24.00 7.68
N GLU A 569 14.27 -24.03 7.20
CA GLU A 569 14.65 -24.30 5.80
C GLU A 569 14.61 -25.79 5.43
N CYS A 570 14.68 -26.70 6.42
CA CYS A 570 14.70 -28.14 6.20
C CYS A 570 13.29 -28.70 5.90
N GLU A 571 12.98 -28.86 4.62
CA GLU A 571 11.71 -29.44 4.15
C GLU A 571 11.69 -30.97 4.24
N TRP A 572 10.75 -31.54 5.01
CA TRP A 572 10.56 -32.98 5.03
C TRP A 572 9.80 -33.49 3.80
N ARG A 573 10.51 -34.21 2.91
CA ARG A 573 9.93 -34.87 1.72
C ARG A 573 9.72 -36.38 1.88
N GLY A 574 9.98 -36.93 3.07
CA GLY A 574 9.91 -38.37 3.37
C GLY A 574 11.07 -39.21 2.83
N ASN A 575 11.89 -38.66 1.92
CA ASN A 575 13.07 -39.28 1.34
C ASN A 575 14.18 -38.23 1.09
N GLY A 576 15.34 -38.67 0.58
CA GLY A 576 16.45 -37.81 0.20
C GLY A 576 17.43 -37.47 1.34
N THR A 577 18.27 -36.46 1.08
CA THR A 577 19.45 -36.12 1.90
C THR A 577 19.12 -35.80 3.36
N LEU A 578 18.03 -35.06 3.62
CA LEU A 578 17.60 -34.73 4.98
C LEU A 578 17.25 -35.98 5.81
N ARG A 579 16.60 -36.99 5.22
CA ARG A 579 16.30 -38.24 5.91
C ARG A 579 17.58 -39.06 6.17
N GLN A 580 18.51 -39.07 5.22
CA GLN A 580 19.83 -39.71 5.39
C GLN A 580 20.66 -39.01 6.50
N GLN A 581 20.66 -37.68 6.53
CA GLN A 581 21.33 -36.87 7.54
C GLN A 581 20.75 -37.12 8.94
N ILE A 582 19.42 -37.14 9.08
CA ILE A 582 18.75 -37.44 10.35
C ILE A 582 19.01 -38.90 10.78
N ALA A 583 19.06 -39.85 9.84
CA ALA A 583 19.39 -41.25 10.14
C ALA A 583 20.82 -41.37 10.66
N GLU A 584 21.78 -40.70 10.01
CA GLU A 584 23.18 -40.68 10.44
C GLU A 584 23.35 -39.98 11.78
N TRP A 585 22.72 -38.82 11.99
CA TRP A 585 22.78 -38.07 13.25
C TRP A 585 22.07 -38.79 14.41
N THR A 586 21.10 -39.66 14.10
CA THR A 586 20.47 -40.57 15.07
C THR A 586 21.38 -41.76 15.40
N ARG A 587 22.20 -42.24 14.46
CA ARG A 587 23.12 -43.37 14.69
C ARG A 587 24.47 -42.95 15.27
N GLN A 588 24.94 -41.75 14.95
CA GLN A 588 26.30 -41.27 15.24
C GLN A 588 26.29 -39.88 15.88
N ARG A 589 27.34 -39.63 16.67
CA ARG A 589 27.74 -38.34 17.22
C ARG A 589 29.18 -38.08 16.79
N GLY A 590 29.39 -37.13 15.88
CA GLY A 590 30.69 -36.98 15.20
C GLY A 590 31.07 -38.26 14.45
N LYS A 591 32.10 -38.97 14.94
CA LYS A 591 32.58 -40.26 14.40
C LYS A 591 32.30 -41.47 15.31
N THR A 592 31.61 -41.26 16.44
CA THR A 592 31.30 -42.30 17.43
C THR A 592 29.83 -42.72 17.34
N PRO A 593 29.48 -44.02 17.41
CA PRO A 593 28.09 -44.45 17.46
C PRO A 593 27.40 -43.94 18.75
N ARG A 594 26.12 -43.61 18.65
CA ARG A 594 25.30 -43.22 19.82
C ARG A 594 24.90 -44.44 20.64
N LEU A 595 24.94 -44.29 21.96
CA LEU A 595 24.41 -45.25 22.90
C LEU A 595 22.90 -45.12 23.07
N TYR A 596 22.33 -43.92 22.90
CA TYR A 596 20.92 -43.66 23.22
C TYR A 596 20.10 -43.11 22.04
N PRO A 597 20.15 -43.73 20.83
CA PRO A 597 19.47 -43.21 19.64
C PRO A 597 17.94 -43.14 19.79
N GLY A 598 17.37 -43.95 20.69
CA GLY A 598 15.95 -43.96 20.99
C GLY A 598 15.46 -42.70 21.72
N SER A 599 16.34 -41.91 22.33
CA SER A 599 15.95 -40.73 23.10
C SER A 599 15.63 -39.49 22.25
N LEU A 600 16.05 -39.48 20.98
CA LEU A 600 15.87 -38.33 20.08
C LEU A 600 14.46 -38.31 19.45
N ILE A 601 13.81 -37.15 19.51
CA ILE A 601 12.53 -36.85 18.88
C ILE A 601 12.73 -35.72 17.87
N TRP A 602 12.77 -36.05 16.58
CA TRP A 602 13.04 -35.07 15.52
C TRP A 602 11.76 -34.37 15.08
N CYS A 603 11.72 -33.03 15.19
CA CYS A 603 10.61 -32.19 14.76
C CYS A 603 10.98 -31.43 13.48
N ILE A 604 10.19 -31.58 12.42
CA ILE A 604 10.56 -31.16 11.05
C ILE A 604 9.39 -30.46 10.35
N LYS A 605 9.69 -29.45 9.54
CA LYS A 605 8.70 -28.65 8.80
C LYS A 605 8.17 -29.38 7.56
N LYS A 606 6.89 -29.17 7.23
CA LYS A 606 6.31 -29.49 5.91
C LYS A 606 7.05 -28.73 4.80
N PRO A 607 7.09 -29.25 3.55
CA PRO A 607 7.55 -28.47 2.40
C PRO A 607 6.72 -27.20 2.17
N GLY A 608 7.31 -26.17 1.56
CA GLY A 608 6.64 -24.92 1.22
C GLY A 608 7.23 -23.68 1.89
N ARG A 609 6.99 -22.52 1.28
CA ARG A 609 7.53 -21.20 1.68
C ARG A 609 6.62 -20.40 2.62
N GLU A 610 5.45 -20.93 2.99
CA GLU A 610 4.41 -20.25 3.77
C GLU A 610 4.95 -19.54 5.04
N LEU A 611 5.79 -20.22 5.84
CA LEU A 611 6.40 -19.62 7.04
C LEU A 611 7.29 -18.41 6.70
N ARG A 612 8.10 -18.52 5.65
CA ARG A 612 8.96 -17.43 5.17
C ARG A 612 8.11 -16.26 4.67
N GLU A 613 7.08 -16.53 3.86
CA GLU A 613 6.22 -15.50 3.28
C GLU A 613 5.40 -14.74 4.34
N LYS A 614 4.93 -15.44 5.38
CA LYS A 614 4.26 -14.83 6.54
C LYS A 614 5.23 -14.02 7.39
N VAL A 615 6.46 -14.50 7.63
CA VAL A 615 7.51 -13.75 8.36
C VAL A 615 7.93 -12.49 7.61
N GLU A 616 8.13 -12.58 6.29
CA GLU A 616 8.38 -11.43 5.41
C GLU A 616 7.27 -10.37 5.53
N LEU A 617 6.01 -10.80 5.49
CA LEU A 617 4.85 -9.91 5.62
C LEU A 617 4.78 -9.25 7.01
N TRP A 618 5.01 -10.02 8.09
CA TRP A 618 5.03 -9.51 9.46
C TRP A 618 6.16 -8.52 9.73
N LEU A 619 7.37 -8.82 9.25
CA LEU A 619 8.52 -7.90 9.34
C LEU A 619 8.25 -6.60 8.59
N ALA A 620 7.64 -6.67 7.39
CA ALA A 620 7.26 -5.50 6.63
C ALA A 620 6.21 -4.64 7.36
N TRP A 621 5.16 -5.25 7.91
CA TRP A 621 4.17 -4.54 8.75
C TRP A 621 4.78 -3.91 9.99
N LYS A 622 5.66 -4.62 10.71
CA LYS A 622 6.40 -4.05 11.85
C LYS A 622 7.25 -2.84 11.46
N ARG A 623 7.93 -2.91 10.32
CA ARG A 623 8.78 -1.82 9.81
C ARG A 623 7.95 -0.58 9.45
N VAL A 624 6.83 -0.76 8.76
CA VAL A 624 5.85 0.32 8.49
C VAL A 624 5.29 0.91 9.79
N SER A 625 4.88 0.08 10.75
CA SER A 625 4.37 0.54 12.04
C SER A 625 5.40 1.33 12.85
N ARG A 626 6.69 0.94 12.79
CA ARG A 626 7.79 1.65 13.44
C ARG A 626 8.05 3.01 12.78
N GLU A 627 8.19 3.05 11.46
CA GLU A 627 8.45 4.29 10.72
C GLU A 627 7.31 5.32 10.86
N ILE A 628 6.07 4.87 11.04
CA ILE A 628 4.93 5.74 11.37
C ILE A 628 4.99 6.26 12.81
N ALA A 629 5.40 5.44 13.78
CA ALA A 629 5.58 5.85 15.18
C ALA A 629 6.76 6.83 15.36
N GLU A 630 7.85 6.64 14.60
CA GLU A 630 9.03 7.50 14.55
C GLU A 630 8.82 8.79 13.74
N GLY A 631 7.67 8.92 13.04
CA GLY A 631 7.34 10.09 12.22
C GLY A 631 8.05 10.14 10.86
N THR A 632 8.93 9.19 10.54
CA THR A 632 9.66 9.12 9.26
C THR A 632 8.74 8.80 8.06
N LEU A 633 7.60 8.14 8.31
CA LEU A 633 6.51 7.95 7.35
C LEU A 633 5.30 8.89 7.63
N GLY A 634 5.43 9.82 8.58
CA GLY A 634 4.33 10.25 9.46
C GLY A 634 3.76 11.65 9.26
N GLY A 635 3.54 12.10 8.02
CA GLY A 635 2.77 13.33 7.72
C GLY A 635 1.33 13.08 7.26
N ASP A 636 1.09 11.97 6.56
CA ASP A 636 -0.09 11.79 5.70
C ASP A 636 -1.08 10.70 6.13
N PHE A 637 -0.79 9.95 7.20
CA PHE A 637 -1.64 8.86 7.71
C PHE A 637 -2.46 9.30 8.92
N ASP A 638 -3.78 9.08 8.86
CA ASP A 638 -4.72 9.53 9.87
C ASP A 638 -4.79 8.58 11.10
N ARG A 639 -5.71 8.83 12.03
CA ARG A 639 -5.87 7.96 13.22
C ARG A 639 -6.48 6.59 12.90
N THR A 640 -7.29 6.50 11.86
CA THR A 640 -7.93 5.28 11.36
C THR A 640 -6.88 4.38 10.70
N ASP A 641 -6.05 4.95 9.82
CA ASP A 641 -4.91 4.24 9.19
C ASP A 641 -4.02 3.58 10.26
N ARG A 642 -3.67 4.32 11.32
CA ARG A 642 -2.84 3.83 12.43
C ARG A 642 -3.48 2.66 13.18
N ALA A 643 -4.79 2.69 13.39
CA ALA A 643 -5.51 1.61 14.04
C ALA A 643 -5.58 0.37 13.14
N GLU A 644 -5.80 0.53 11.83
CA GLU A 644 -5.72 -0.60 10.89
C GLU A 644 -4.32 -1.22 10.90
N ILE A 645 -3.24 -0.43 10.79
CA ILE A 645 -1.86 -0.94 10.84
C ILE A 645 -1.60 -1.78 12.09
N GLN A 646 -2.03 -1.32 13.27
CA GLN A 646 -1.86 -2.08 14.52
C GLN A 646 -2.59 -3.42 14.49
N SER A 647 -3.82 -3.45 13.95
CA SER A 647 -4.55 -4.71 13.71
C SER A 647 -3.78 -5.63 12.75
N ARG A 648 -3.33 -5.11 11.60
CA ARG A 648 -2.59 -5.91 10.59
C ARG A 648 -1.27 -6.47 11.12
N VAL A 649 -0.58 -5.74 12.00
CA VAL A 649 0.63 -6.24 12.69
C VAL A 649 0.29 -7.41 13.62
N ALA A 650 -0.82 -7.32 14.36
CA ALA A 650 -1.28 -8.40 15.24
C ALA A 650 -1.77 -9.62 14.45
N ASP A 651 -2.61 -9.42 13.43
CA ASP A 651 -3.09 -10.48 12.53
C ASP A 651 -1.92 -11.25 11.88
N ALA A 652 -0.88 -10.53 11.46
CA ALA A 652 0.33 -11.12 10.89
C ALA A 652 1.18 -11.87 11.94
N ASP A 653 1.23 -11.39 13.19
CA ASP A 653 1.93 -12.07 14.30
C ASP A 653 1.28 -13.42 14.61
N GLU A 654 -0.04 -13.44 14.74
CA GLU A 654 -0.82 -14.66 14.95
C GLU A 654 -0.71 -15.62 13.75
N SER A 655 -0.82 -15.12 12.51
CA SER A 655 -0.70 -15.95 11.31
C SER A 655 0.67 -16.62 11.16
N VAL A 656 1.75 -15.95 11.59
CA VAL A 656 3.10 -16.52 11.64
C VAL A 656 3.21 -17.60 12.71
N LYS A 657 2.67 -17.38 13.91
CA LYS A 657 2.63 -18.39 14.98
C LYS A 657 1.86 -19.63 14.54
N ASP A 658 0.67 -19.44 13.99
CA ASP A 658 -0.13 -20.55 13.44
C ASP A 658 0.61 -21.31 12.33
N GLU A 659 1.47 -20.65 11.54
CA GLU A 659 2.31 -21.35 10.56
C GLU A 659 3.45 -22.15 11.18
N VAL A 660 3.97 -21.78 12.35
CA VAL A 660 4.90 -22.66 13.08
C VAL A 660 4.17 -23.94 13.50
N TRP A 661 2.94 -23.81 14.00
CA TRP A 661 2.11 -24.92 14.49
C TRP A 661 1.53 -25.83 13.38
N GLY A 662 1.16 -25.26 12.24
CA GLY A 662 0.78 -26.00 11.02
C GLY A 662 1.98 -26.46 10.18
N GLY A 663 3.14 -25.82 10.37
CA GLY A 663 4.38 -26.04 9.64
C GLY A 663 5.20 -27.20 10.21
N TYR A 664 5.52 -27.18 11.50
CA TYR A 664 6.24 -28.26 12.20
C TYR A 664 5.32 -29.45 12.46
N ARG A 665 4.98 -30.12 11.36
CA ARG A 665 3.93 -31.13 11.24
C ARG A 665 4.45 -32.57 11.35
N PHE A 666 5.73 -32.80 11.08
CA PHE A 666 6.30 -34.15 11.01
C PHE A 666 7.24 -34.43 12.18
N VAL A 667 7.02 -35.59 12.81
CA VAL A 667 7.87 -36.12 13.87
C VAL A 667 8.49 -37.45 13.43
N VAL A 668 9.80 -37.62 13.65
CA VAL A 668 10.54 -38.83 13.28
C VAL A 668 11.34 -39.33 14.48
N LEU A 669 11.38 -40.65 14.64
CA LEU A 669 12.02 -41.34 15.76
C LEU A 669 12.99 -42.41 15.24
N ALA A 670 13.92 -42.88 16.08
CA ALA A 670 14.68 -44.11 15.78
C ALA A 670 13.75 -45.34 15.76
N ASP A 671 13.88 -46.20 14.76
CA ASP A 671 13.22 -47.50 14.69
C ASP A 671 14.14 -48.54 14.03
N ASN A 672 14.64 -49.49 14.83
CA ASN A 672 15.59 -50.52 14.37
C ASN A 672 14.94 -51.57 13.45
N LYS A 673 13.62 -51.51 13.21
CA LYS A 673 12.90 -52.39 12.26
C LYS A 673 12.90 -51.84 10.84
N GLU A 674 13.10 -50.53 10.66
CA GLU A 674 13.14 -49.88 9.36
C GLU A 674 14.59 -49.85 8.82
N PRO A 675 14.84 -49.99 7.50
CA PRO A 675 16.20 -50.19 6.96
C PRO A 675 17.19 -49.04 7.23
N ASP A 676 16.68 -47.81 7.25
CA ASP A 676 17.45 -46.60 7.56
C ASP A 676 17.47 -46.26 9.06
N GLY A 677 16.85 -47.09 9.91
CA GLY A 677 16.82 -46.90 11.36
C GLY A 677 15.89 -45.77 11.81
N LEU A 678 15.03 -45.25 10.93
CA LEU A 678 14.08 -44.18 11.25
C LEU A 678 12.64 -44.63 11.02
N SER A 679 11.75 -44.25 11.94
CA SER A 679 10.33 -44.48 11.82
C SER A 679 9.75 -43.85 10.54
N LYS A 680 8.57 -44.33 10.15
CA LYS A 680 7.69 -43.57 9.26
C LYS A 680 7.36 -42.23 9.92
N PRO A 681 7.20 -41.15 9.15
CA PRO A 681 6.91 -39.83 9.71
C PRO A 681 5.54 -39.82 10.36
N ILE A 682 5.49 -39.36 11.61
CA ILE A 682 4.26 -39.18 12.37
C ILE A 682 3.74 -37.80 11.99
N ASP A 683 2.56 -37.78 11.38
CA ASP A 683 1.89 -36.56 10.94
C ASP A 683 0.97 -36.04 12.06
N LEU A 684 1.27 -34.86 12.59
CA LEU A 684 0.49 -34.21 13.66
C LEU A 684 -0.81 -33.57 13.15
N GLY A 685 -0.99 -33.44 11.83
CA GLY A 685 -2.05 -32.67 11.19
C GLY A 685 -1.84 -31.15 11.20
N ALA A 686 -2.88 -30.39 10.87
CA ALA A 686 -2.86 -28.92 10.98
C ALA A 686 -3.06 -28.50 12.45
N GLY A 687 -2.16 -27.67 12.98
CA GLY A 687 -2.26 -27.11 14.32
C GLY A 687 -2.47 -25.60 14.30
N HIS A 688 -2.87 -25.04 15.44
CA HIS A 688 -3.06 -23.62 15.67
C HIS A 688 -2.51 -23.22 17.05
N SER A 689 -1.99 -22.01 17.18
CA SER A 689 -1.29 -21.49 18.37
C SER A 689 -2.20 -21.10 19.55
N SER A 690 -3.50 -21.03 19.28
CA SER A 690 -4.59 -20.73 20.23
C SER A 690 -5.11 -21.95 21.02
N GLY A 691 -4.51 -23.13 20.83
CA GLY A 691 -4.81 -24.31 21.63
C GLY A 691 -4.43 -24.17 23.11
N SER A 692 -5.07 -24.96 23.98
CA SER A 692 -4.71 -25.09 25.40
C SER A 692 -3.50 -26.00 25.63
N GLU A 693 -3.22 -26.91 24.70
CA GLU A 693 -2.01 -27.74 24.66
C GLU A 693 -0.82 -26.93 24.12
N THR A 694 0.41 -27.32 24.45
CA THR A 694 1.65 -26.71 23.91
C THR A 694 2.17 -27.47 22.69
N LEU A 695 3.05 -26.87 21.86
CA LEU A 695 3.54 -27.55 20.65
C LEU A 695 4.32 -28.83 20.98
N CYS A 696 5.15 -28.79 22.03
CA CYS A 696 5.79 -29.99 22.60
C CYS A 696 4.76 -30.99 23.17
N GLY A 697 3.73 -30.50 23.86
CA GLY A 697 2.62 -31.31 24.39
C GLY A 697 1.92 -32.11 23.28
N ARG A 698 1.57 -31.44 22.17
CA ARG A 698 0.94 -32.05 21.00
C ARG A 698 1.76 -33.18 20.40
N VAL A 699 3.09 -33.04 20.34
CA VAL A 699 3.96 -34.14 19.92
C VAL A 699 3.88 -35.29 20.93
N ILE A 700 4.03 -35.03 22.23
CA ILE A 700 3.95 -36.05 23.29
C ILE A 700 2.62 -36.79 23.22
N SER A 701 1.50 -36.09 23.04
CA SER A 701 0.16 -36.66 22.91
C SER A 701 0.02 -37.54 21.67
N ALA A 702 0.56 -37.12 20.52
CA ALA A 702 0.60 -37.96 19.31
C ALA A 702 1.47 -39.22 19.50
N LEU A 703 2.63 -39.11 20.18
CA LEU A 703 3.48 -40.26 20.48
C LEU A 703 2.81 -41.24 21.46
N LYS A 704 2.06 -40.75 22.45
CA LYS A 704 1.26 -41.57 23.37
C LYS A 704 0.11 -42.26 22.66
N ALA A 705 -0.64 -41.54 21.83
CA ALA A 705 -1.75 -42.09 21.04
C ALA A 705 -1.28 -43.19 20.07
N GLY A 706 -0.09 -43.05 19.48
CA GLY A 706 0.56 -44.09 18.67
C GLY A 706 1.22 -45.23 19.45
N ALA A 707 1.13 -45.25 20.79
CA ALA A 707 1.83 -46.18 21.69
C ALA A 707 3.37 -46.23 21.53
N LEU A 708 3.96 -45.15 20.99
CA LEU A 708 5.40 -45.00 20.77
C LEU A 708 6.14 -44.40 21.99
N LEU A 709 5.40 -43.72 22.87
CA LEU A 709 5.84 -43.18 24.14
C LEU A 709 4.84 -43.56 25.23
N ASN A 710 5.33 -44.09 26.36
CA ASN A 710 4.51 -44.45 27.50
C ASN A 710 5.02 -43.78 28.79
N GLU A 711 4.11 -43.52 29.73
CA GLU A 711 4.46 -43.01 31.07
C GLU A 711 4.92 -44.13 32.02
N SER A 712 4.59 -45.37 31.69
CA SER A 712 4.93 -46.55 32.48
C SER A 712 4.89 -47.82 31.64
N ILE A 713 5.35 -48.92 32.23
CA ILE A 713 5.28 -50.26 31.65
C ILE A 713 4.57 -51.22 32.60
N GLY A 714 4.02 -52.31 32.07
CA GLY A 714 3.48 -53.43 32.84
C GLY A 714 4.30 -54.70 32.61
N ALA A 715 4.30 -55.63 33.57
CA ALA A 715 5.10 -56.86 33.49
C ALA A 715 4.85 -57.67 32.21
N GLY A 716 3.58 -57.82 31.80
CA GLY A 716 3.20 -58.49 30.56
C GLY A 716 3.68 -57.80 29.26
N TYR A 717 4.11 -56.54 29.31
CA TYR A 717 4.80 -55.93 28.16
C TYR A 717 6.24 -56.44 28.05
N ILE A 718 6.96 -56.55 29.17
CA ILE A 718 8.33 -57.08 29.20
C ILE A 718 8.32 -58.56 28.78
N ASP A 719 7.40 -59.37 29.32
CA ASP A 719 7.36 -60.80 29.02
C ASP A 719 7.06 -61.10 27.53
N ARG A 720 6.12 -60.36 26.92
CA ARG A 720 5.83 -60.47 25.47
C ARG A 720 7.02 -60.07 24.59
N ASN A 721 7.79 -59.08 25.00
CA ASN A 721 8.94 -58.56 24.26
C ASN A 721 10.28 -59.15 24.71
N TRP A 722 10.27 -60.28 25.44
CA TRP A 722 11.48 -60.97 25.86
C TRP A 722 12.31 -61.40 24.63
N PRO A 723 13.62 -61.07 24.55
CA PRO A 723 14.44 -61.37 23.37
C PRO A 723 14.42 -62.87 23.06
N PRO A 724 14.19 -63.30 21.80
CA PRO A 724 14.10 -64.73 21.46
C PRO A 724 15.29 -65.56 21.94
N ALA A 725 16.51 -65.05 21.75
CA ALA A 725 17.75 -65.69 22.21
C ALA A 725 17.90 -65.82 23.74
N LEU A 726 17.06 -65.14 24.53
CA LEU A 726 17.07 -65.18 25.99
C LEU A 726 15.82 -65.86 26.58
N LYS A 727 14.92 -66.41 25.73
CA LYS A 727 13.71 -67.08 26.22
C LYS A 727 14.03 -68.39 26.94
N ASP A 728 14.98 -69.16 26.42
CA ASP A 728 15.32 -70.49 26.92
C ASP A 728 16.15 -70.44 28.21
N CYS A 729 17.06 -69.47 28.34
CA CYS A 729 17.79 -69.24 29.60
C CYS A 729 16.93 -68.57 30.69
N GLY A 730 15.83 -67.91 30.29
CA GLY A 730 14.88 -67.27 31.19
C GLY A 730 15.44 -66.08 31.98
N ALA A 731 16.59 -65.53 31.57
CA ALA A 731 17.33 -64.47 32.26
C ALA A 731 17.71 -63.33 31.29
N TRP A 732 17.52 -62.08 31.71
CA TRP A 732 17.82 -60.89 30.91
C TRP A 732 18.55 -59.85 31.76
N SER A 733 19.80 -59.52 31.42
CA SER A 733 20.59 -58.56 32.19
C SER A 733 19.95 -57.17 32.18
N LEU A 734 19.98 -56.47 33.32
CA LEU A 734 19.34 -55.17 33.46
C LEU A 734 19.98 -54.10 32.57
N THR A 735 21.28 -54.19 32.30
CA THR A 735 21.95 -53.35 31.27
C THR A 735 21.32 -53.56 29.89
N SER A 736 21.09 -54.81 29.46
CA SER A 736 20.50 -55.12 28.15
C SER A 736 19.03 -54.72 28.08
N LEU A 737 18.26 -54.93 29.16
CA LEU A 737 16.88 -54.50 29.29
C LEU A 737 16.79 -52.97 29.15
N ARG A 738 17.55 -52.22 29.96
CA ARG A 738 17.64 -50.76 29.88
C ARG A 738 18.02 -50.30 28.48
N GLN A 739 19.06 -50.89 27.89
CA GLN A 739 19.54 -50.54 26.55
C GLN A 739 18.46 -50.75 25.48
N SER A 740 17.57 -51.73 25.66
CA SER A 740 16.46 -51.99 24.73
C SER A 740 15.37 -50.91 24.75
N PHE A 741 15.21 -50.18 25.86
CA PHE A 741 14.40 -48.95 25.91
C PHE A 741 15.14 -47.76 25.28
N LEU A 742 16.43 -47.60 25.59
CA LEU A 742 17.23 -46.44 25.16
C LEU A 742 17.64 -46.48 23.68
N ASN A 743 17.70 -47.66 23.06
CA ASN A 743 17.96 -47.80 21.62
C ASN A 743 16.69 -47.83 20.76
N GLY A 744 15.50 -47.68 21.36
CA GLY A 744 14.21 -47.66 20.65
C GLY A 744 13.68 -49.04 20.22
N SER A 745 14.25 -50.15 20.69
CA SER A 745 13.73 -51.51 20.39
C SER A 745 12.44 -51.83 21.17
N LEU A 746 12.27 -51.21 22.33
CA LEU A 746 11.04 -51.19 23.14
C LEU A 746 10.42 -49.78 23.10
N THR A 747 9.22 -49.62 23.68
CA THR A 747 8.55 -48.32 23.83
C THR A 747 9.45 -47.28 24.47
N ARG A 748 9.33 -46.01 24.07
CA ARG A 748 10.00 -44.91 24.78
C ARG A 748 9.33 -44.66 26.12
N LEU A 749 10.10 -44.12 27.05
CA LEU A 749 9.68 -43.70 28.39
C LEU A 749 10.21 -42.28 28.64
N LEU A 750 9.47 -41.47 29.41
CA LEU A 750 9.84 -40.08 29.72
C LEU A 750 11.17 -39.99 30.50
N ASP A 751 11.30 -40.83 31.53
CA ASP A 751 12.55 -41.07 32.27
C ASP A 751 12.74 -42.60 32.41
N PRO A 752 13.47 -43.23 31.48
CA PRO A 752 13.64 -44.69 31.47
C PRO A 752 14.24 -45.22 32.78
N ASP A 753 15.20 -44.52 33.36
CA ASP A 753 15.95 -45.01 34.52
C ASP A 753 15.10 -44.95 35.79
N ALA A 754 14.38 -43.84 36.01
CA ALA A 754 13.47 -43.70 37.14
C ALA A 754 12.26 -44.65 37.04
N ILE A 755 11.69 -44.81 35.84
CA ILE A 755 10.52 -45.68 35.62
C ILE A 755 10.90 -47.15 35.78
N LEU A 756 12.03 -47.59 35.21
CA LEU A 756 12.49 -48.98 35.32
C LEU A 756 12.83 -49.34 36.77
N ARG A 757 13.57 -48.50 37.50
CA ARG A 757 13.89 -48.73 38.93
C ARG A 757 12.62 -48.90 39.77
N GLY A 758 11.63 -48.02 39.60
CA GLY A 758 10.36 -48.13 40.33
C GLY A 758 9.53 -49.37 39.94
N LYS A 759 9.46 -49.70 38.65
CA LYS A 759 8.60 -50.78 38.16
C LYS A 759 9.17 -52.19 38.35
N LEU A 760 10.48 -52.35 38.27
CA LEU A 760 11.11 -53.65 38.51
C LEU A 760 10.97 -54.09 39.99
N VAL A 761 11.08 -53.16 40.94
CA VAL A 761 10.75 -53.40 42.36
C VAL A 761 9.30 -53.87 42.52
N GLU A 762 8.35 -53.21 41.85
CA GLU A 762 6.93 -53.58 41.90
C GLU A 762 6.68 -54.99 41.34
N PHE A 763 7.28 -55.34 40.20
CA PHE A 763 7.09 -56.64 39.56
C PHE A 763 7.72 -57.80 40.35
N VAL A 764 8.87 -57.57 41.00
CA VAL A 764 9.53 -58.58 41.86
C VAL A 764 8.73 -58.81 43.14
N GLY A 765 8.23 -57.73 43.77
CA GLY A 765 7.37 -57.82 44.95
C GLY A 765 6.03 -58.53 44.67
N LYS A 766 5.46 -58.34 43.46
CA LYS A 766 4.24 -59.04 43.01
C LYS A 766 4.47 -60.49 42.56
N GLY A 767 5.72 -60.91 42.36
CA GLY A 767 6.04 -62.24 41.83
C GLY A 767 5.68 -62.41 40.34
N ASP A 768 5.70 -61.31 39.57
CA ASP A 768 5.62 -61.34 38.12
C ASP A 768 6.97 -61.75 37.50
N PHE A 769 8.07 -61.26 38.08
CA PHE A 769 9.44 -61.62 37.75
C PHE A 769 10.26 -61.90 39.02
N GLY A 770 11.44 -62.48 38.87
CA GLY A 770 12.49 -62.47 39.89
C GLY A 770 13.60 -61.49 39.53
N LEU A 771 14.37 -61.05 40.51
CA LEU A 771 15.64 -60.34 40.30
C LEU A 771 16.77 -61.24 40.80
N ALA A 772 17.93 -61.23 40.16
CA ALA A 772 19.10 -61.95 40.65
C ALA A 772 20.40 -61.18 40.37
N SER A 773 21.40 -61.38 41.22
CA SER A 773 22.74 -60.77 41.06
C SER A 773 23.86 -61.78 41.35
N GLY A 774 25.04 -61.49 40.78
CA GLY A 774 26.23 -62.34 40.93
C GLY A 774 26.06 -63.69 40.24
N GLN A 775 25.93 -63.70 38.91
CA GLN A 775 25.82 -64.94 38.15
C GLN A 775 27.13 -65.75 38.24
N LYS A 776 27.01 -67.01 38.66
CA LYS A 776 28.14 -67.94 38.79
C LYS A 776 28.35 -68.75 37.51
N PRO A 777 29.55 -69.33 37.30
CA PRO A 777 29.85 -70.16 36.12
C PRO A 777 28.95 -71.39 35.94
N ASP A 778 28.31 -71.85 37.02
CA ASP A 778 27.33 -72.95 37.03
C ASP A 778 25.91 -72.53 36.58
N GLY A 779 25.69 -71.25 36.28
CA GLY A 779 24.38 -70.71 35.90
C GLY A 779 23.42 -70.43 37.06
N THR A 780 23.90 -70.53 38.31
CA THR A 780 23.22 -70.06 39.51
C THR A 780 23.57 -68.59 39.80
N TYR A 781 23.01 -68.03 40.88
CA TYR A 781 23.19 -66.63 41.28
C TYR A 781 23.53 -66.53 42.76
N GLU A 782 24.33 -65.55 43.17
CA GLU A 782 24.65 -65.26 44.56
C GLU A 782 23.45 -64.78 45.37
N ARG A 783 22.57 -63.99 44.76
CA ARG A 783 21.30 -63.55 45.33
C ARG A 783 20.18 -63.68 44.31
N ALA A 784 18.99 -64.10 44.76
CA ALA A 784 17.80 -64.23 43.92
C ALA A 784 16.52 -63.87 44.71
N TRP A 785 15.95 -62.72 44.38
CA TRP A 785 14.74 -62.17 45.00
C TRP A 785 13.49 -62.55 44.20
N TYR A 786 12.42 -62.96 44.89
CA TYR A 786 11.13 -63.27 44.30
C TYR A 786 10.04 -63.24 45.36
N MET A 787 8.97 -62.46 45.13
CA MET A 787 7.90 -62.15 46.10
C MET A 787 8.43 -61.49 47.38
N GLU A 788 9.43 -60.62 47.22
CA GLU A 788 10.12 -59.90 48.29
C GLU A 788 10.15 -58.39 48.01
N LEU A 789 10.11 -57.59 49.07
CA LEU A 789 10.29 -56.13 48.99
C LEU A 789 11.78 -55.81 48.88
N ILE A 790 12.25 -55.55 47.66
CA ILE A 790 13.61 -55.11 47.38
C ILE A 790 13.74 -53.59 47.47
N SER A 791 14.89 -53.10 47.94
CA SER A 791 15.24 -51.67 47.81
C SER A 791 15.44 -51.33 46.33
N PRO A 792 15.03 -50.13 45.85
CA PRO A 792 15.32 -49.72 44.48
C PRO A 792 16.83 -49.55 44.19
N GLU A 793 17.68 -49.56 45.22
CA GLU A 793 19.14 -49.66 45.13
C GLU A 793 19.62 -50.98 44.52
N GLU A 794 18.91 -52.08 44.76
CA GLU A 794 19.24 -53.42 44.23
C GLU A 794 18.96 -53.52 42.71
N VAL A 795 18.24 -52.53 42.13
CA VAL A 795 17.98 -52.42 40.69
C VAL A 795 19.10 -51.63 40.00
N ALA A 796 20.34 -52.12 40.17
CA ALA A 796 21.51 -51.60 39.47
C ALA A 796 21.49 -52.07 37.99
N PHE A 797 21.71 -51.15 37.04
CA PHE A 797 21.67 -51.44 35.61
C PHE A 797 23.00 -52.03 35.08
N GLU A 798 23.55 -52.98 35.82
CA GLU A 798 24.87 -53.57 35.62
C GLU A 798 24.79 -54.97 34.99
N SER A 799 25.90 -55.42 34.38
CA SER A 799 25.94 -56.68 33.63
C SER A 799 25.75 -57.91 34.51
N GLY A 800 26.08 -57.80 35.81
CA GLY A 800 25.92 -58.85 36.81
C GLY A 800 24.52 -58.97 37.42
N VAL A 801 23.56 -58.13 37.02
CA VAL A 801 22.18 -58.13 37.57
C VAL A 801 21.17 -58.51 36.48
N PHE A 802 20.27 -59.45 36.80
CA PHE A 802 19.38 -60.11 35.83
C PHE A 802 17.92 -60.09 36.28
N LEU A 803 17.02 -59.74 35.36
CA LEU A 803 15.61 -60.02 35.46
C LEU A 803 15.36 -61.48 35.07
N LEU A 804 14.70 -62.24 35.93
CA LEU A 804 14.38 -63.66 35.72
C LEU A 804 12.89 -63.86 35.46
N LYS A 805 12.58 -64.76 34.52
CA LYS A 805 11.20 -65.25 34.33
C LYS A 805 10.71 -65.99 35.59
N LYS A 806 9.40 -65.87 35.83
CA LYS A 806 8.68 -66.47 36.98
C LYS A 806 9.02 -67.94 37.21
N ASP A 807 9.06 -68.75 36.16
CA ASP A 807 9.30 -70.18 36.28
C ASP A 807 10.78 -70.49 36.55
N ARG A 808 11.70 -69.69 35.99
CA ARG A 808 13.15 -69.82 36.22
C ARG A 808 13.53 -69.50 37.67
N VAL A 809 13.01 -68.41 38.23
CA VAL A 809 13.29 -68.05 39.64
C VAL A 809 12.61 -68.99 40.64
N LYS A 810 11.43 -69.54 40.30
CA LYS A 810 10.82 -70.63 41.08
C LYS A 810 11.68 -71.89 41.08
N ALA A 811 12.19 -72.32 39.94
CA ALA A 811 13.08 -73.49 39.86
C ALA A 811 14.35 -73.32 40.69
N LEU A 812 14.94 -72.11 40.65
CA LEU A 812 16.12 -71.76 41.46
C LEU A 812 15.82 -71.75 42.97
N LYS A 813 14.68 -71.18 43.42
CA LYS A 813 14.26 -71.25 44.83
C LYS A 813 13.77 -72.63 45.28
N ALA A 814 13.40 -73.51 44.36
CA ALA A 814 12.99 -74.89 44.65
C ALA A 814 14.15 -75.90 44.66
N GLY A 815 15.38 -75.48 44.35
CA GLY A 815 16.58 -76.33 44.42
C GLY A 815 16.68 -77.38 43.32
N ILE A 816 16.09 -77.15 42.14
CA ILE A 816 16.11 -78.10 41.02
C ILE A 816 17.26 -77.73 40.06
N GLU A 817 18.19 -78.68 39.83
CA GLU A 817 19.24 -78.54 38.81
C GLU A 817 18.63 -78.39 37.41
N VAL A 818 19.16 -77.44 36.63
CA VAL A 818 18.81 -77.25 35.21
C VAL A 818 20.09 -77.30 34.40
N GLN A 819 20.09 -78.12 33.35
CA GLN A 819 21.28 -78.44 32.55
C GLN A 819 21.94 -77.19 31.92
N PRO A 820 23.27 -77.17 31.79
CA PRO A 820 24.00 -76.09 31.13
C PRO A 820 23.76 -76.07 29.62
N SER A 821 23.81 -74.88 29.03
CA SER A 821 23.75 -74.65 27.57
C SER A 821 25.07 -74.05 27.06
N PRO A 822 25.42 -74.20 25.76
CA PRO A 822 26.81 -74.10 25.30
C PRO A 822 27.32 -72.66 25.11
N GLU A 823 28.65 -72.51 25.24
CA GLU A 823 29.37 -71.26 24.95
C GLU A 823 29.33 -70.88 23.46
N LEU A 824 29.31 -69.57 23.18
CA LEU A 824 29.59 -69.00 21.85
C LEU A 824 31.02 -68.42 21.83
N PRO A 825 31.80 -68.61 20.74
CA PRO A 825 33.22 -68.31 20.73
C PRO A 825 33.53 -66.81 20.58
N LEU A 826 34.34 -66.28 21.51
CA LEU A 826 34.97 -64.97 21.38
C LEU A 826 36.17 -65.03 20.43
N LYS A 827 36.20 -64.15 19.42
CA LYS A 827 37.37 -63.96 18.56
C LYS A 827 38.44 -63.13 19.25
N SER A 828 39.69 -63.57 19.11
CA SER A 828 40.89 -62.91 19.61
C SER A 828 41.14 -61.54 18.98
N PHE A 829 41.41 -60.53 19.82
CA PHE A 829 42.30 -59.43 19.48
C PHE A 829 43.43 -59.38 20.51
N SER A 830 44.66 -59.29 20.02
CA SER A 830 45.89 -59.33 20.82
C SER A 830 46.51 -57.94 20.96
N GLN A 831 46.87 -57.54 22.18
CA GLN A 831 48.05 -56.72 22.51
C GLN A 831 48.35 -56.84 24.04
N PRO A 832 49.54 -56.44 24.53
CA PRO A 832 50.26 -57.21 25.57
C PRO A 832 50.08 -56.76 27.04
N GLU A 833 50.72 -57.53 27.92
CA GLU A 833 50.74 -57.52 29.41
C GLU A 833 50.89 -56.13 30.09
N PRO A 834 50.35 -55.95 31.31
CA PRO A 834 51.11 -56.33 32.53
C PRO A 834 50.30 -56.94 33.70
N LYS A 835 51.01 -57.49 34.70
CA LYS A 835 50.55 -57.86 36.06
C LYS A 835 51.34 -57.04 37.13
N PRO A 836 50.94 -56.97 38.42
CA PRO A 836 49.76 -57.58 39.09
C PRO A 836 48.84 -56.61 39.90
N ILE A 837 47.71 -57.18 40.37
CA ILE A 837 46.55 -56.68 41.17
C ILE A 837 46.82 -56.88 42.69
N PRO A 838 46.46 -56.00 43.69
CA PRO A 838 45.09 -55.76 44.26
C PRO A 838 44.79 -54.30 44.77
N ASP A 839 43.64 -53.88 45.36
CA ASP A 839 42.28 -54.47 45.55
C ASP A 839 41.13 -53.44 45.77
N TYR A 840 39.89 -53.90 45.50
CA TYR A 840 38.54 -53.58 46.05
C TYR A 840 37.75 -52.24 45.88
N GLU A 841 36.47 -52.42 45.50
CA GLU A 841 35.27 -51.52 45.45
C GLU A 841 34.56 -51.43 46.84
N PRO A 842 33.25 -51.07 47.04
CA PRO A 842 32.17 -50.41 46.22
C PRO A 842 31.59 -49.15 46.94
N GLY A 843 30.48 -48.46 46.60
CA GLY A 843 29.43 -48.55 45.57
C GLY A 843 28.00 -48.37 46.17
N VAL A 844 27.16 -47.46 45.61
CA VAL A 844 25.65 -47.52 45.50
C VAL A 844 24.77 -47.50 46.81
N GLU A 845 23.59 -46.87 47.02
CA GLU A 845 22.92 -45.69 46.40
C GLU A 845 22.01 -44.76 47.31
N THR A 846 20.67 -44.95 47.41
CA THR A 846 19.64 -43.86 47.48
C THR A 846 18.21 -44.24 48.00
N ILE A 847 17.46 -43.28 48.64
CA ILE A 847 15.96 -43.03 48.67
C ILE A 847 15.28 -42.87 50.09
N ILE A 848 14.42 -41.83 50.26
CA ILE A 848 13.00 -41.81 50.78
C ILE A 848 12.51 -40.33 51.01
N LYS A 849 11.18 -40.11 51.04
CA LYS A 849 10.43 -38.84 50.81
C LYS A 849 10.54 -37.70 51.86
N LYS A 850 10.19 -36.48 51.41
CA LYS A 850 10.35 -35.17 52.10
C LYS A 850 9.09 -34.62 52.80
N GLN A 851 9.29 -33.97 53.95
CA GLN A 851 8.63 -32.72 54.36
C GLN A 851 9.73 -31.64 54.43
N THR A 852 9.43 -30.36 54.14
CA THR A 852 10.46 -29.30 54.04
C THR A 852 10.41 -28.31 55.21
N CYS A 853 11.56 -28.14 55.88
CA CYS A 853 11.82 -27.15 56.91
C CYS A 853 13.12 -26.41 56.57
N THR A 854 13.16 -25.09 56.76
CA THR A 854 14.32 -24.25 56.43
C THR A 854 15.22 -24.08 57.65
N ILE A 855 16.50 -24.43 57.53
CA ILE A 855 17.47 -24.47 58.63
C ILE A 855 18.62 -23.49 58.33
N ARG A 856 18.95 -22.60 59.27
CA ARG A 856 20.08 -21.67 59.17
C ARG A 856 21.19 -22.07 60.15
N LEU A 857 22.42 -22.12 59.66
CA LEU A 857 23.63 -22.47 60.42
C LEU A 857 24.63 -21.30 60.35
N ALA A 858 25.23 -20.91 61.47
CA ALA A 858 26.23 -19.84 61.54
C ALA A 858 27.19 -20.05 62.72
N GLY A 859 28.49 -19.77 62.51
CA GLY A 859 29.54 -19.87 63.52
C GLY A 859 30.94 -19.93 62.91
N THR A 860 31.97 -19.62 63.70
CA THR A 860 33.38 -19.66 63.27
C THR A 860 33.93 -21.09 63.39
N ILE A 861 34.61 -21.59 62.35
CA ILE A 861 35.05 -22.99 62.26
C ILE A 861 36.59 -23.06 62.20
N PRO A 862 37.25 -23.84 63.07
CA PRO A 862 38.72 -23.91 63.09
C PRO A 862 39.30 -24.77 61.93
N PRO A 863 40.57 -24.53 61.52
CA PRO A 863 41.10 -24.99 60.23
C PRO A 863 41.17 -26.50 60.04
N GLU A 864 41.38 -27.25 61.12
CA GLU A 864 41.58 -28.71 61.11
C GLU A 864 40.31 -29.47 60.66
N VAL A 865 39.17 -28.78 60.62
CA VAL A 865 37.84 -29.35 60.34
C VAL A 865 37.29 -28.92 58.97
N TRP A 866 37.96 -28.02 58.24
CA TRP A 866 37.44 -27.44 56.98
C TRP A 866 37.16 -28.51 55.90
N ASN A 867 38.06 -29.45 55.69
CA ASN A 867 37.84 -30.58 54.76
C ASN A 867 36.64 -31.45 55.14
N ARG A 868 36.32 -31.56 56.44
CA ARG A 868 35.15 -32.30 56.94
C ARG A 868 33.85 -31.50 56.76
N LEU A 869 33.92 -30.17 56.74
CA LEU A 869 32.76 -29.30 56.50
C LEU A 869 32.22 -29.48 55.07
N GLY A 870 33.11 -29.36 54.08
CA GLY A 870 32.76 -29.50 52.65
C GLY A 870 32.28 -30.91 52.27
N THR A 871 32.86 -31.95 52.89
CA THR A 871 32.50 -33.36 52.61
C THR A 871 31.31 -33.88 53.42
N LYS A 872 31.02 -33.36 54.63
CA LYS A 872 29.93 -33.90 55.47
C LYS A 872 28.69 -33.01 55.59
N ILE A 873 28.82 -31.68 55.59
CA ILE A 873 27.67 -30.79 55.79
C ILE A 873 27.04 -30.39 54.44
N LEU A 874 27.87 -30.00 53.48
CA LEU A 874 27.43 -29.52 52.16
C LEU A 874 26.53 -30.53 51.41
N PRO A 875 26.85 -31.84 51.36
CA PRO A 875 25.97 -32.84 50.74
C PRO A 875 24.63 -33.03 51.47
N LYS A 876 24.60 -32.84 52.80
CA LYS A 876 23.38 -32.96 53.62
C LYS A 876 22.43 -31.76 53.47
N LEU A 877 22.95 -30.58 53.11
CA LEU A 877 22.14 -29.40 52.83
C LEU A 877 21.62 -29.37 51.37
N ARG A 878 22.31 -30.04 50.44
CA ARG A 878 21.96 -30.10 49.00
C ARG A 878 20.59 -30.74 48.70
N SER A 879 19.99 -31.45 49.67
CA SER A 879 18.65 -32.02 49.57
C SER A 879 17.50 -31.03 49.88
N GLY A 880 17.80 -29.84 50.41
CA GLY A 880 16.84 -28.75 50.59
C GLY A 880 16.37 -28.12 49.26
N ILE A 881 15.40 -27.22 49.35
CA ILE A 881 14.97 -26.36 48.23
C ILE A 881 15.50 -24.94 48.55
N GLU A 882 16.06 -24.24 47.56
CA GLU A 882 16.67 -22.90 47.72
C GLU A 882 17.91 -22.82 48.65
N LEU A 883 18.89 -23.71 48.47
CA LEU A 883 20.18 -23.59 49.17
C LEU A 883 21.01 -22.40 48.64
N GLN A 884 21.12 -21.35 49.46
CA GLN A 884 22.09 -20.25 49.26
C GLN A 884 23.32 -20.46 50.15
N ILE A 885 24.51 -20.21 49.60
CA ILE A 885 25.79 -20.30 50.32
C ILE A 885 26.56 -19.00 50.09
N GLY A 886 26.74 -18.22 51.16
CA GLY A 886 27.73 -17.14 51.20
C GLY A 886 29.04 -17.65 51.81
N VAL A 887 30.15 -17.06 51.39
CA VAL A 887 31.49 -17.32 51.95
C VAL A 887 32.09 -16.02 52.49
N ASP A 888 32.63 -16.07 53.71
CA ASP A 888 33.40 -14.99 54.35
C ASP A 888 34.69 -15.63 54.88
N PHE A 889 35.82 -15.30 54.27
CA PHE A 889 37.13 -15.79 54.65
C PHE A 889 37.94 -14.62 55.21
N ARG A 890 38.44 -14.78 56.44
CA ARG A 890 39.29 -13.78 57.10
C ARG A 890 40.58 -14.42 57.54
N VAL A 891 41.70 -13.84 57.12
CA VAL A 891 43.05 -14.28 57.48
C VAL A 891 43.89 -13.06 57.80
N THR A 892 44.60 -13.09 58.93
CA THR A 892 45.55 -12.04 59.32
C THR A 892 46.92 -12.44 58.80
N LEU A 893 47.47 -11.66 57.89
CA LEU A 893 48.77 -11.90 57.26
C LEU A 893 49.77 -10.80 57.66
N LYS A 894 51.06 -11.10 57.60
CA LYS A 894 52.10 -10.06 57.64
C LYS A 894 52.09 -9.29 56.31
N SER A 895 52.41 -8.00 56.35
CA SER A 895 52.22 -7.08 55.20
C SER A 895 53.08 -7.44 53.98
N ASP A 896 54.21 -8.11 54.19
CA ASP A 896 55.11 -8.63 53.17
C ASP A 896 54.51 -9.80 52.35
N MET A 897 53.60 -10.58 52.92
CA MET A 897 52.95 -11.71 52.23
C MET A 897 51.58 -11.39 51.62
N ALA A 898 50.95 -10.28 52.00
CA ALA A 898 49.57 -9.96 51.63
C ALA A 898 49.36 -9.79 50.11
N GLN A 899 50.28 -9.14 49.40
CA GLN A 899 50.15 -8.90 47.94
C GLN A 899 50.29 -10.18 47.09
N SER A 900 51.13 -11.13 47.49
CA SER A 900 51.30 -12.40 46.76
C SER A 900 50.04 -13.24 46.83
N ILE A 901 49.55 -13.49 48.05
CA ILE A 901 48.34 -14.30 48.30
C ILE A 901 47.11 -13.66 47.67
N LYS A 902 47.00 -12.32 47.67
CA LYS A 902 45.91 -11.59 46.99
C LYS A 902 45.90 -11.80 45.47
N SER A 903 47.06 -12.02 44.85
CA SER A 903 47.19 -12.26 43.41
C SER A 903 46.87 -13.71 43.06
N GLU A 904 47.37 -14.67 43.84
CA GLU A 904 47.02 -16.10 43.71
C GLU A 904 45.51 -16.35 43.89
N LEU A 905 44.89 -15.75 44.92
CA LEU A 905 43.45 -15.89 45.16
C LEU A 905 42.60 -15.30 44.03
N ARG A 906 43.07 -14.26 43.33
CA ARG A 906 42.37 -13.74 42.14
C ARG A 906 42.43 -14.72 40.98
N GLN A 907 43.59 -15.33 40.73
CA GLN A 907 43.74 -16.33 39.68
C GLN A 907 42.83 -17.55 39.96
N ILE A 908 42.85 -18.06 41.19
CA ILE A 908 42.01 -19.21 41.60
C ILE A 908 40.51 -18.91 41.48
N LEU A 909 40.07 -17.68 41.79
CA LEU A 909 38.66 -17.30 41.61
C LEU A 909 38.25 -17.20 40.12
N ASP A 910 39.19 -16.88 39.23
CA ASP A 910 38.96 -16.82 37.78
C ASP A 910 38.92 -18.23 37.17
N ASP A 911 39.87 -19.09 37.53
CA ASP A 911 39.90 -20.51 37.15
C ASP A 911 38.61 -21.25 37.59
N LEU A 912 38.00 -20.84 38.71
CA LEU A 912 36.73 -21.37 39.23
C LEU A 912 35.48 -20.64 38.69
N SER A 913 35.62 -19.65 37.80
CA SER A 913 34.51 -18.85 37.25
C SER A 913 33.63 -18.15 38.32
N LEU A 914 34.25 -17.73 39.43
CA LEU A 914 33.62 -17.01 40.54
C LEU A 914 33.90 -15.50 40.52
N THR A 915 34.70 -15.03 39.57
CA THR A 915 35.00 -13.61 39.31
C THR A 915 33.71 -12.78 39.25
N GLY A 916 33.65 -11.71 40.05
CA GLY A 916 32.48 -10.83 40.17
C GLY A 916 31.36 -11.34 41.08
N LYS A 917 31.39 -12.59 41.55
CA LYS A 917 30.44 -13.14 42.55
C LYS A 917 31.00 -13.18 43.97
N VAL A 918 32.33 -13.18 44.11
CA VAL A 918 33.05 -13.09 45.39
C VAL A 918 34.03 -11.92 45.30
N VAL A 919 34.07 -11.08 46.34
CA VAL A 919 34.88 -9.85 46.39
C VAL A 919 36.00 -10.01 47.43
N ILE A 920 37.23 -9.63 47.06
CA ILE A 920 38.38 -9.59 47.98
C ILE A 920 38.54 -8.15 48.50
N GLU A 921 38.05 -7.91 49.73
CA GLU A 921 38.32 -6.67 50.47
C GLU A 921 39.64 -6.76 51.25
N GLU A 922 40.37 -5.65 51.35
CA GLU A 922 41.56 -5.52 52.18
C GLU A 922 41.28 -4.48 53.27
N ARG A 923 41.49 -4.87 54.54
CA ARG A 923 41.39 -3.97 55.70
C ARG A 923 42.70 -4.03 56.47
N THR A 924 43.51 -2.99 56.33
CA THR A 924 44.60 -2.71 57.26
C THR A 924 44.02 -2.40 58.63
N SER A 925 44.43 -3.17 59.64
CA SER A 925 44.20 -2.90 61.06
C SER A 925 45.18 -1.85 61.60
#